data_AF-A0A2M9YG68-F1
#
_entry.id   AF-A0A2M9YG68-F1
#
_cell.length_a   1.000
_cell.length_b   1.000
_cell.length_c   1.000
_cell.angle_alpha   90.00
_cell.angle_beta   90.00
_cell.angle_gamma   90.00
#
_symmetry.space_group_name_H-M   'P 1'
#
loop_
_entity.id
_entity.type
_entity.pdbx_description
1 polymer ?
#
loop_
_entity_poly.entity_id
_entity_poly.type
_entity_poly.pdbx_seq_one_letter_code
_entity_poly.pdbx_strand_id
1 'polypeptide(L)'
;MTQKKKIVKQIQTKKKTKTVDNSENNKGSKRSVSKDSEENELRKKIREAKEKVAKKKKDHKSSRSSNFEVFPVEKKVKTQAPPSVPSPPKKEKEFKAPKFKKESKQESHVPASKPKFYDRKSGSHDWERENEPGRKLLKFFRSNAGKVLSMQEIYSKFVAHAGQKKGFRREKWEAQEQKRSAEEVLVFFEKEGLIEIQKKNIIVRPNQTLSGTISLSKKGDGFVKLTTGTEVFVPGQYTSSAIQGDLVEILPTGIGRKGKLEGEVVSVLRRGRELYRMKVTEKDYKFIIGTFLDMDGDLKEGFLPRKTLLQDLQDEINIGDVLIVTLKQDSDHEKNLYEAHFVRFESDTKEDTDLMRMLMKYNYTILYPEEVKLEELPDEVDESTVDNWSSRVDLRELKSITIDGEYSKDFDDAISFIDEGKKIRFYVHIADVSHYVQPGSDLDIEAYARATSVYLGSRVVPMLPPELSENLCSLVAKKNRLAFTVEMEADWSGTIFHAKFYKSIIKVEERYTYNRAEEEIKSGDPKNWIFQMMKFADILRKRRLNSGRVDLNLKENKVVTDSEHNVVEIRPVDRLQAHILIEEFMLSANIKVAEYIRKKERPTLYRVHEPMDVEKLEMLNSFLNLNGVNAQLHDTNYESIRHVLQVIEGSPSERLFNISLLRSFMQAYYSGEYLGHWGLGFKDYCHFTSPIRRYPDLVCHRVLESILLSEEEPYSEEDIKIMGLHTSHEERKATDSERDYYKLKACRFLEKTGIKEFTATLVGFKAAVAFVELNNPPVEAIIPAIEFTDEGELQAETDFTFYSKKYTKQYSLGETFLVELDRIDFEEIKIYVKMKKFQKKG
;
A
#
# COMPACT_ATOMS: atom_id res chain seq x y z
N MET A 1 16.48 39.15 0.24
CA MET A 1 16.57 38.48 -1.07
C MET A 1 16.32 39.40 -2.29
N THR A 2 15.91 40.66 -2.09
CA THR A 2 15.46 41.55 -3.17
C THR A 2 16.58 42.28 -3.93
N GLN A 3 17.80 42.37 -3.37
CA GLN A 3 18.98 42.91 -4.07
C GLN A 3 19.73 41.88 -4.93
N LYS A 4 19.70 40.58 -4.59
CA LYS A 4 20.24 39.50 -5.43
C LYS A 4 19.48 39.34 -6.76
N LYS A 5 18.18 39.61 -6.77
CA LYS A 5 17.34 39.56 -7.98
C LYS A 5 17.59 40.70 -8.97
N LYS A 6 18.09 41.86 -8.53
CA LYS A 6 18.44 43.00 -9.42
C LYS A 6 19.76 42.80 -10.18
N ILE A 7 20.72 42.08 -9.61
CA ILE A 7 22.04 41.85 -10.22
C ILE A 7 21.98 40.74 -11.29
N VAL A 8 21.17 39.69 -11.07
CA VAL A 8 20.97 38.61 -12.05
C VAL A 8 20.24 39.11 -13.32
N LYS A 9 19.32 40.06 -13.19
CA LYS A 9 18.58 40.67 -14.33
C LYS A 9 19.45 41.58 -15.21
N GLN A 10 20.52 42.19 -14.67
CA GLN A 10 21.49 42.99 -15.44
C GLN A 10 22.55 42.13 -16.15
N ILE A 11 22.79 40.90 -15.69
CA ILE A 11 23.75 39.98 -16.31
C ILE A 11 23.10 39.22 -17.49
N GLN A 12 21.79 38.96 -17.44
CA GLN A 12 21.05 38.31 -18.54
C GLN A 12 20.75 39.25 -19.72
N THR A 13 20.74 40.57 -19.51
CA THR A 13 20.48 41.56 -20.58
C THR A 13 21.73 41.90 -21.41
N LYS A 14 22.95 41.61 -20.92
CA LYS A 14 24.21 41.79 -21.66
C LYS A 14 24.66 40.57 -22.48
N LYS A 15 23.99 39.42 -22.36
CA LYS A 15 24.27 38.20 -23.14
C LYS A 15 23.37 38.01 -24.38
N LYS A 16 22.41 38.92 -24.63
CA LYS A 16 21.45 38.82 -25.75
C LYS A 16 21.73 39.73 -26.96
N THR A 17 22.88 40.38 -27.01
CA THR A 17 23.32 41.18 -28.16
C THR A 17 24.74 40.80 -28.55
N LYS A 18 24.89 39.65 -29.23
CA LYS A 18 25.99 39.30 -30.14
C LYS A 18 25.81 37.87 -30.64
N THR A 19 25.01 37.70 -31.68
CA THR A 19 25.07 36.55 -32.62
C THR A 19 24.22 36.90 -33.84
N VAL A 20 24.80 37.65 -34.78
CA VAL A 20 24.41 37.68 -36.20
C VAL A 20 25.71 37.92 -37.00
N ASP A 21 25.87 37.14 -38.06
CA ASP A 21 26.84 37.21 -39.18
C ASP A 21 28.25 36.57 -39.11
N ASN A 22 28.32 35.45 -39.85
CA ASN A 22 29.20 35.14 -40.98
C ASN A 22 30.66 34.63 -40.82
N SER A 23 30.79 33.35 -41.22
CA SER A 23 31.65 32.78 -42.29
C SER A 23 33.17 33.00 -42.34
N GLU A 24 33.84 31.85 -42.47
CA GLU A 24 35.05 31.54 -43.25
C GLU A 24 36.46 32.04 -42.84
N ASN A 25 37.36 31.04 -42.84
CA ASN A 25 38.78 31.04 -43.21
C ASN A 25 39.86 31.77 -42.36
N ASN A 26 40.62 30.93 -41.65
CA ASN A 26 42.07 30.69 -41.79
C ASN A 26 43.11 31.79 -41.45
N LYS A 27 44.16 31.34 -40.75
CA LYS A 27 45.51 31.92 -40.50
C LYS A 27 45.71 32.92 -39.34
N GLY A 28 46.52 32.48 -38.38
CA GLY A 28 47.75 33.22 -38.01
C GLY A 28 47.75 34.12 -36.77
N SER A 29 48.34 33.59 -35.68
CA SER A 29 49.40 34.23 -34.85
C SER A 29 49.17 35.56 -34.11
N LYS A 30 49.46 35.50 -32.80
CA LYS A 30 49.88 36.57 -31.85
C LYS A 30 48.82 37.57 -31.34
N ARG A 31 48.38 37.34 -30.10
CA ARG A 31 48.45 38.31 -28.96
C ARG A 31 47.86 37.68 -27.69
N SER A 32 48.75 37.16 -26.84
CA SER A 32 48.43 36.54 -25.55
C SER A 32 49.08 37.33 -24.41
N VAL A 33 48.55 38.51 -24.06
CA VAL A 33 48.85 39.19 -22.78
C VAL A 33 47.68 40.13 -22.45
N SER A 34 46.62 39.64 -21.80
CA SER A 34 45.72 40.49 -20.98
C SER A 34 44.66 39.74 -20.16
N LYS A 35 44.39 38.45 -20.41
CA LYS A 35 43.34 37.71 -19.67
C LYS A 35 43.73 37.26 -18.25
N ASP A 36 44.99 36.94 -18.00
CA ASP A 36 45.44 36.48 -16.68
C ASP A 36 45.49 37.60 -15.62
N SER A 37 45.53 38.86 -16.05
CA SER A 37 45.52 40.03 -15.17
C SER A 37 44.13 40.25 -14.55
N GLU A 38 43.08 40.16 -15.36
CA GLU A 38 41.69 40.37 -14.90
C GLU A 38 41.20 39.21 -14.03
N GLU A 39 41.61 37.97 -14.33
CA GLU A 39 41.22 36.80 -13.54
C GLU A 39 41.88 36.80 -12.15
N ASN A 40 43.14 37.23 -12.05
CA ASN A 40 43.84 37.35 -10.77
C ASN A 40 43.27 38.48 -9.90
N GLU A 41 42.86 39.60 -10.49
CA GLU A 41 42.21 40.68 -9.75
C GLU A 41 40.83 40.27 -9.22
N LEU A 42 40.09 39.46 -9.99
CA LEU A 42 38.80 38.91 -9.58
C LEU A 42 38.95 37.90 -8.43
N ARG A 43 39.96 37.02 -8.50
CA ARG A 43 40.28 36.05 -7.43
C ARG A 43 40.69 36.76 -6.13
N LYS A 44 41.43 37.86 -6.21
CA LYS A 44 41.81 38.68 -5.06
C LYS A 44 40.59 39.33 -4.40
N LYS A 45 39.69 39.93 -5.19
CA LYS A 45 38.43 40.54 -4.69
C LYS A 45 37.51 39.51 -4.03
N ILE A 46 37.46 38.28 -4.54
CA ILE A 46 36.68 37.18 -3.94
C ILE A 46 37.29 36.74 -2.60
N ARG A 47 38.63 36.68 -2.49
CA ARG A 47 39.31 36.33 -1.24
C ARG A 47 39.07 37.37 -0.13
N GLU A 48 39.18 38.65 -0.46
CA GLU A 48 38.91 39.75 0.47
C GLU A 48 37.43 39.79 0.92
N ALA A 49 36.49 39.42 0.04
CA ALA A 49 35.08 39.30 0.40
C ALA A 49 34.82 38.12 1.35
N LYS A 50 35.48 36.98 1.16
CA LYS A 50 35.39 35.81 2.05
C LYS A 50 35.97 36.10 3.44
N GLU A 51 37.10 36.81 3.52
CA GLU A 51 37.70 37.23 4.81
C GLU A 51 36.81 38.22 5.58
N LYS A 52 36.15 39.17 4.90
CA LYS A 52 35.20 40.09 5.54
C LYS A 52 33.96 39.38 6.11
N VAL A 53 33.50 38.31 5.47
CA VAL A 53 32.38 37.48 5.95
C VAL A 53 32.81 36.59 7.12
N ALA A 54 34.04 36.05 7.10
CA ALA A 54 34.59 35.27 8.20
C ALA A 54 34.83 36.11 9.47
N LYS A 55 35.24 37.39 9.32
CA LYS A 55 35.39 38.33 10.44
C LYS A 55 34.05 38.66 11.11
N LYS A 56 32.99 38.91 10.31
CA LYS A 56 31.61 39.12 10.82
C LYS A 56 31.00 37.90 11.52
N LYS A 57 31.43 36.67 11.21
CA LYS A 57 30.98 35.45 11.90
C LYS A 57 31.74 35.17 13.20
N LYS A 58 32.95 35.72 13.39
CA LYS A 58 33.71 35.62 14.65
C LYS A 58 33.20 36.59 15.72
N ASP A 59 32.71 37.76 15.33
CA ASP A 59 32.20 38.78 16.27
C ASP A 59 30.81 38.45 16.86
N HIS A 60 30.12 37.43 16.36
CA HIS A 60 28.82 36.96 16.87
C HIS A 60 28.89 35.68 17.72
N LYS A 61 30.08 35.10 17.94
CA LYS A 61 30.29 33.89 18.75
C LYS A 61 30.95 34.15 20.13
N SER A 62 31.23 35.40 20.51
CA SER A 62 31.87 35.72 21.80
C SER A 62 30.91 36.12 22.93
N SER A 63 29.60 35.99 22.75
CA SER A 63 28.61 36.29 23.81
C SER A 63 27.68 35.10 24.08
N ARG A 64 28.22 34.02 24.67
CA ARG A 64 27.51 33.06 25.56
C ARG A 64 28.41 31.84 25.82
N SER A 65 29.20 31.90 26.89
CA SER A 65 29.75 30.72 27.57
C SER A 65 30.17 31.10 28.99
N SER A 66 29.46 30.55 29.98
CA SER A 66 30.01 30.16 31.30
C SER A 66 28.89 29.41 32.02
N ASN A 67 28.90 28.09 31.97
CA ASN A 67 29.38 27.16 33.02
C ASN A 67 28.20 26.67 33.86
N PHE A 68 28.06 25.36 34.04
CA PHE A 68 28.26 24.70 35.34
C PHE A 68 27.99 23.19 35.23
N GLU A 69 28.98 22.40 35.68
CA GLU A 69 28.86 21.00 36.07
C GLU A 69 28.40 20.90 37.55
N VAL A 70 27.33 20.13 37.77
CA VAL A 70 27.21 18.93 38.64
C VAL A 70 27.47 18.97 40.18
N PHE A 71 26.36 18.74 40.93
CA PHE A 71 26.13 18.09 42.28
C PHE A 71 26.67 18.73 43.60
N PRO A 72 26.17 18.34 44.82
CA PRO A 72 24.78 18.10 45.31
C PRO A 72 24.50 18.57 46.80
N VAL A 73 23.25 18.39 47.27
CA VAL A 73 22.79 18.06 48.67
C VAL A 73 22.68 19.15 49.80
N GLU A 74 21.47 19.15 50.44
CA GLU A 74 21.06 19.45 51.84
C GLU A 74 20.74 20.85 52.45
N LYS A 75 19.44 20.98 52.85
CA LYS A 75 18.85 21.36 54.17
C LYS A 75 19.35 22.60 54.96
N LYS A 76 18.45 23.59 55.19
CA LYS A 76 17.76 23.91 56.49
C LYS A 76 17.17 25.35 56.57
N VAL A 77 15.83 25.41 56.70
CA VAL A 77 14.98 26.15 57.68
C VAL A 77 15.32 27.59 58.16
N LYS A 78 14.36 28.53 58.02
CA LYS A 78 13.64 29.34 59.08
C LYS A 78 12.88 30.53 58.43
N THR A 79 11.54 30.46 58.27
CA THR A 79 10.44 30.97 59.14
C THR A 79 10.35 32.48 59.37
N GLN A 80 9.28 33.12 58.88
CA GLN A 80 8.36 34.01 59.62
C GLN A 80 7.04 34.20 58.83
N ALA A 81 5.90 34.33 59.54
CA ALA A 81 4.51 34.34 59.05
C ALA A 81 3.76 35.63 59.54
N PRO A 82 2.41 35.76 59.46
CA PRO A 82 1.54 36.25 58.36
C PRO A 82 0.75 37.55 58.74
N PRO A 83 -0.27 38.03 57.98
CA PRO A 83 -1.68 37.60 58.25
C PRO A 83 -2.71 37.59 57.06
N SER A 84 -3.72 36.70 57.22
CA SER A 84 -5.19 36.73 56.89
C SER A 84 -5.80 37.01 55.48
N VAL A 85 -6.21 35.93 54.77
CA VAL A 85 -7.59 35.46 54.35
C VAL A 85 -8.66 36.51 53.96
N PRO A 86 -9.41 36.41 52.80
CA PRO A 86 -10.42 35.34 52.57
C PRO A 86 -10.61 34.76 51.14
N SER A 87 -11.04 33.49 51.09
CA SER A 87 -11.68 32.77 49.96
C SER A 87 -13.19 33.11 49.87
N PRO A 88 -14.05 32.65 48.90
CA PRO A 88 -13.90 31.80 47.69
C PRO A 88 -14.66 32.46 46.45
N PRO A 89 -15.12 31.82 45.32
CA PRO A 89 -15.33 30.39 45.03
C PRO A 89 -14.98 29.83 43.63
N LYS A 90 -14.92 28.49 43.64
CA LYS A 90 -14.87 27.54 42.51
C LYS A 90 -16.10 27.63 41.59
N LYS A 91 -15.87 27.51 40.28
CA LYS A 91 -16.77 26.88 39.28
C LYS A 91 -15.98 26.68 37.96
N GLU A 92 -15.49 25.46 37.73
CA GLU A 92 -15.15 25.01 36.38
C GLU A 92 -16.45 24.67 35.65
N LYS A 93 -16.60 25.19 34.42
CA LYS A 93 -17.77 24.95 33.56
C LYS A 93 -17.43 23.85 32.55
N GLU A 94 -18.16 22.75 32.60
CA GLU A 94 -18.29 21.78 31.51
C GLU A 94 -18.80 22.48 30.24
N PHE A 95 -18.17 22.16 29.11
CA PHE A 95 -18.60 22.56 27.77
C PHE A 95 -19.77 21.68 27.31
N LYS A 96 -20.87 22.28 26.84
CA LYS A 96 -22.00 21.58 26.21
C LYS A 96 -22.02 21.83 24.70
N ALA A 97 -22.14 20.76 23.93
CA ALA A 97 -22.35 20.79 22.48
C ALA A 97 -23.62 21.58 22.07
N PRO A 98 -23.65 22.18 20.87
CA PRO A 98 -24.79 22.97 20.40
C PRO A 98 -26.03 22.10 20.13
N LYS A 99 -27.21 22.59 20.52
CA LYS A 99 -28.51 21.93 20.24
C LYS A 99 -29.14 22.52 18.98
N PHE A 100 -29.37 21.69 17.97
CA PHE A 100 -30.12 22.04 16.77
C PHE A 100 -31.64 21.96 17.00
N LYS A 101 -32.39 23.00 16.58
CA LYS A 101 -33.86 23.00 16.51
C LYS A 101 -34.31 22.69 15.09
N LYS A 102 -35.19 21.70 14.92
CA LYS A 102 -35.98 21.51 13.68
C LYS A 102 -37.20 22.42 13.72
N GLU A 103 -37.33 23.30 12.74
CA GLU A 103 -38.57 24.05 12.48
C GLU A 103 -39.46 23.24 11.53
N SER A 104 -40.71 23.05 11.94
CA SER A 104 -41.77 22.39 11.17
C SER A 104 -42.56 23.43 10.37
N LYS A 105 -42.63 23.29 9.05
CA LYS A 105 -43.66 23.94 8.22
C LYS A 105 -44.85 22.98 8.05
N GLN A 106 -46.05 23.48 8.37
CA GLN A 106 -47.34 22.84 8.14
C GLN A 106 -47.73 22.95 6.67
N GLU A 107 -48.15 21.85 6.03
CA GLU A 107 -49.08 21.90 4.90
C GLU A 107 -49.94 20.62 4.81
N SER A 108 -51.26 20.87 4.73
CA SER A 108 -52.44 20.09 4.32
C SER A 108 -52.47 18.55 4.40
N HIS A 109 -53.43 18.05 5.20
CA HIS A 109 -53.93 16.69 5.26
C HIS A 109 -54.70 16.25 4.00
N VAL A 110 -54.34 15.06 3.46
CA VAL A 110 -55.27 14.12 2.80
C VAL A 110 -54.97 12.71 3.37
N PRO A 111 -55.97 11.90 3.79
CA PRO A 111 -55.72 10.70 4.57
C PRO A 111 -55.47 9.48 3.65
N ALA A 112 -54.23 8.97 3.65
CA ALA A 112 -53.90 7.66 3.08
C ALA A 112 -53.48 6.68 4.19
N SER A 113 -54.01 5.46 4.09
CA SER A 113 -53.92 4.33 5.01
C SER A 113 -52.55 4.10 5.66
N LYS A 114 -52.54 4.03 7.00
CA LYS A 114 -51.38 3.61 7.81
C LYS A 114 -50.93 2.18 7.42
N PRO A 115 -49.68 1.96 6.98
CA PRO A 115 -49.03 0.67 7.15
C PRO A 115 -48.69 0.54 8.64
N LYS A 116 -49.16 -0.54 9.28
CA LYS A 116 -48.71 -0.92 10.63
C LYS A 116 -47.21 -1.24 10.57
N PHE A 117 -46.36 -0.28 10.89
CA PHE A 117 -44.97 -0.56 11.25
C PHE A 117 -44.98 -1.35 12.56
N TYR A 118 -44.60 -2.63 12.45
CA TYR A 118 -44.17 -3.40 13.61
C TYR A 118 -42.89 -2.76 14.13
N ASP A 119 -42.99 -2.18 15.33
CA ASP A 119 -41.86 -1.78 16.14
C ASP A 119 -41.04 -3.04 16.48
N ARG A 120 -39.98 -3.30 15.69
CA ARG A 120 -39.04 -4.38 15.95
C ARG A 120 -38.23 -3.97 17.18
N LYS A 121 -38.68 -4.43 18.36
CA LYS A 121 -37.93 -4.39 19.62
C LYS A 121 -36.48 -4.87 19.39
N SER A 122 -35.54 -3.94 19.33
CA SER A 122 -34.09 -4.22 19.35
C SER A 122 -33.60 -4.63 20.75
N GLY A 123 -34.38 -4.37 21.81
CA GLY A 123 -33.99 -4.68 23.20
C GLY A 123 -34.00 -6.17 23.58
N SER A 124 -34.53 -7.07 22.75
CA SER A 124 -34.63 -8.51 23.07
C SER A 124 -33.39 -9.33 22.72
N HIS A 125 -32.43 -8.80 21.95
CA HIS A 125 -31.24 -9.55 21.54
C HIS A 125 -30.00 -9.28 22.41
N ASP A 126 -29.93 -8.13 23.09
CA ASP A 126 -28.77 -7.80 23.95
C ASP A 126 -28.78 -8.54 25.29
N TRP A 127 -29.95 -8.75 25.92
CA TRP A 127 -30.04 -9.46 27.20
C TRP A 127 -29.67 -10.95 27.10
N GLU A 128 -29.95 -11.60 25.97
CA GLU A 128 -29.54 -12.99 25.71
C GLU A 128 -28.01 -13.10 25.54
N ARG A 129 -27.39 -12.12 24.87
CA ARG A 129 -25.94 -12.07 24.67
C ARG A 129 -25.15 -11.78 25.94
N GLU A 130 -25.69 -10.97 26.86
CA GLU A 130 -25.02 -10.70 28.15
C GLU A 130 -24.82 -11.95 29.02
N ASN A 131 -25.60 -13.00 28.78
CA ASN A 131 -25.53 -14.23 29.57
C ASN A 131 -24.51 -15.26 29.09
N GLU A 132 -23.83 -14.99 27.97
CA GLU A 132 -22.80 -15.87 27.40
C GLU A 132 -21.57 -16.00 28.33
N PRO A 133 -21.11 -17.24 28.61
CA PRO A 133 -19.96 -17.50 29.48
C PRO A 133 -18.69 -16.77 29.05
N GLY A 134 -18.42 -16.64 27.74
CA GLY A 134 -17.27 -15.89 27.22
C GLY A 134 -17.28 -14.42 27.65
N ARG A 135 -18.43 -13.72 27.54
CA ARG A 135 -18.56 -12.33 27.99
C ARG A 135 -18.44 -12.17 29.50
N LYS A 136 -18.96 -13.13 30.27
CA LYS A 136 -18.81 -13.16 31.73
C LYS A 136 -17.35 -13.38 32.15
N LEU A 137 -16.64 -14.24 31.43
CA LEU A 137 -15.21 -14.48 31.63
C LEU A 137 -14.38 -13.21 31.37
N LEU A 138 -14.69 -12.45 30.31
CA LEU A 138 -14.06 -11.15 30.03
C LEU A 138 -14.26 -10.15 31.16
N LYS A 139 -15.51 -9.98 31.63
CA LYS A 139 -15.82 -9.11 32.79
C LYS A 139 -15.07 -9.58 34.06
N PHE A 140 -14.94 -10.89 34.25
CA PHE A 140 -14.23 -11.48 35.37
C PHE A 140 -12.72 -11.23 35.32
N PHE A 141 -12.08 -11.37 34.15
CA PHE A 141 -10.66 -11.03 33.99
C PHE A 141 -10.39 -9.55 34.22
N ARG A 142 -11.22 -8.65 33.67
CA ARG A 142 -11.10 -7.20 33.93
C ARG A 142 -11.18 -6.88 35.43
N SER A 143 -12.12 -7.50 36.14
CA SER A 143 -12.28 -7.29 37.59
C SER A 143 -11.13 -7.86 38.43
N ASN A 144 -10.30 -8.73 37.83
CA ASN A 144 -9.16 -9.38 38.46
C ASN A 144 -7.83 -9.07 37.75
N ALA A 145 -7.78 -7.97 37.01
CA ALA A 145 -6.57 -7.51 36.35
C ALA A 145 -5.41 -7.35 37.36
N GLY A 146 -4.24 -7.90 37.04
CA GLY A 146 -3.07 -7.93 37.91
C GLY A 146 -3.08 -9.03 39.00
N LYS A 147 -4.09 -9.92 39.03
CA LYS A 147 -4.18 -11.01 40.01
C LYS A 147 -3.83 -12.37 39.40
N VAL A 148 -3.50 -13.31 40.28
CA VAL A 148 -3.33 -14.74 39.95
C VAL A 148 -4.60 -15.48 40.34
N LEU A 149 -5.17 -16.24 39.40
CA LEU A 149 -6.41 -16.98 39.54
C LEU A 149 -6.16 -18.48 39.38
N SER A 150 -6.97 -19.33 40.03
CA SER A 150 -6.88 -20.78 39.84
C SER A 150 -7.61 -21.22 38.57
N MET A 151 -6.98 -22.08 37.77
CA MET A 151 -7.56 -22.64 36.55
C MET A 151 -8.85 -23.44 36.88
N GLN A 152 -8.88 -24.16 38.01
CA GLN A 152 -10.08 -24.88 38.47
C GLN A 152 -11.24 -23.94 38.79
N GLU A 153 -10.96 -22.76 39.31
CA GLU A 153 -12.00 -21.76 39.61
C GLU A 153 -12.64 -21.23 38.32
N ILE A 154 -11.83 -20.96 37.29
CA ILE A 154 -12.31 -20.47 35.99
C ILE A 154 -13.10 -21.56 35.26
N TYR A 155 -12.56 -22.78 35.19
CA TYR A 155 -13.27 -23.90 34.56
C TYR A 155 -14.58 -24.20 35.28
N SER A 156 -14.59 -24.25 36.62
CA SER A 156 -15.81 -24.52 37.38
C SER A 156 -16.85 -23.44 37.21
N LYS A 157 -16.50 -22.15 37.28
CA LYS A 157 -17.46 -21.04 37.19
C LYS A 157 -18.03 -20.81 35.79
N PHE A 158 -17.22 -20.95 34.75
CA PHE A 158 -17.61 -20.49 33.41
C PHE A 158 -17.72 -21.62 32.38
N VAL A 159 -16.88 -22.67 32.44
CA VAL A 159 -16.81 -23.72 31.41
C VAL A 159 -17.67 -24.93 31.76
N ALA A 160 -17.65 -25.38 33.02
CA ALA A 160 -18.34 -26.59 33.48
C ALA A 160 -19.88 -26.42 33.50
N HIS A 161 -20.37 -25.22 33.84
CA HIS A 161 -21.81 -24.91 33.88
C HIS A 161 -22.39 -24.57 32.50
N ALA A 162 -21.57 -24.21 31.51
CA ALA A 162 -21.99 -23.91 30.14
C ALA A 162 -22.49 -25.16 29.38
N GLY A 163 -22.01 -26.35 29.74
CA GLY A 163 -22.32 -27.61 29.06
C GLY A 163 -23.51 -28.41 29.62
N GLN A 164 -24.21 -27.91 30.65
CA GLN A 164 -25.28 -28.66 31.32
C GLN A 164 -26.68 -28.13 30.97
N LYS A 165 -27.27 -28.67 29.89
CA LYS A 165 -28.73 -28.62 29.65
C LYS A 165 -29.25 -30.02 29.33
N LYS A 166 -30.38 -30.40 29.94
CA LYS A 166 -31.11 -31.64 29.64
C LYS A 166 -32.34 -31.29 28.79
N GLY A 167 -32.34 -31.68 27.50
CA GLY A 167 -33.47 -31.45 26.60
C GLY A 167 -33.17 -31.69 25.11
N PHE A 168 -33.96 -31.06 24.22
CA PHE A 168 -33.99 -31.25 22.75
C PHE A 168 -32.65 -30.92 22.05
N ARG A 169 -32.48 -31.35 20.78
CA ARG A 169 -31.26 -31.13 19.97
C ARG A 169 -30.74 -29.68 19.99
N ARG A 170 -31.64 -28.69 19.97
CA ARG A 170 -31.29 -27.25 19.97
C ARG A 170 -30.59 -26.80 21.25
N GLU A 171 -31.05 -27.26 22.41
CA GLU A 171 -30.48 -26.87 23.71
C GLU A 171 -29.10 -27.49 23.94
N LYS A 172 -28.87 -28.70 23.43
CA LYS A 172 -27.54 -29.33 23.42
C LYS A 172 -26.55 -28.56 22.55
N TRP A 173 -26.98 -28.13 21.36
CA TRP A 173 -26.16 -27.32 20.46
C TRP A 173 -25.78 -25.97 21.10
N GLU A 174 -26.73 -25.28 21.72
CA GLU A 174 -26.48 -24.02 22.45
C GLU A 174 -25.46 -24.19 23.59
N ALA A 175 -25.58 -25.26 24.38
CA ALA A 175 -24.66 -25.53 25.48
C ALA A 175 -23.23 -25.82 24.98
N GLN A 176 -23.12 -26.52 23.85
CA GLN A 176 -21.83 -26.82 23.23
C GLN A 176 -21.17 -25.56 22.65
N GLU A 177 -21.94 -24.66 22.05
CA GLU A 177 -21.45 -23.38 21.53
C GLU A 177 -20.98 -22.44 22.64
N GLN A 178 -21.69 -22.39 23.77
CA GLN A 178 -21.29 -21.60 24.94
C GLN A 178 -19.98 -22.08 25.57
N LYS A 179 -19.78 -23.40 25.64
CA LYS A 179 -18.51 -23.99 26.12
C LYS A 179 -17.37 -23.62 25.18
N ARG A 180 -17.57 -23.79 23.87
CA ARG A 180 -16.59 -23.47 22.83
C ARG A 180 -16.17 -22.00 22.90
N SER A 181 -17.14 -21.09 23.03
CA SER A 181 -16.88 -19.65 23.20
C SER A 181 -15.97 -19.35 24.40
N ALA A 182 -16.20 -19.98 25.55
CA ALA A 182 -15.35 -19.76 26.73
C ALA A 182 -13.91 -20.26 26.54
N GLU A 183 -13.73 -21.41 25.88
CA GLU A 183 -12.42 -21.98 25.57
C GLU A 183 -11.66 -21.14 24.53
N GLU A 184 -12.34 -20.66 23.50
CA GLU A 184 -11.76 -19.77 22.48
C GLU A 184 -11.29 -18.43 23.09
N VAL A 185 -12.05 -17.85 24.04
CA VAL A 185 -11.62 -16.62 24.74
C VAL A 185 -10.33 -16.85 25.52
N LEU A 186 -10.16 -18.01 26.18
CA LEU A 186 -8.94 -18.31 26.93
C LEU A 186 -7.72 -18.40 26.01
N VAL A 187 -7.83 -19.15 24.92
CA VAL A 187 -6.76 -19.29 23.92
C VAL A 187 -6.41 -17.92 23.32
N PHE A 188 -7.41 -17.11 23.00
CA PHE A 188 -7.21 -15.76 22.49
C PHE A 188 -6.49 -14.86 23.50
N PHE A 189 -6.94 -14.83 24.76
CA PHE A 189 -6.33 -14.00 25.80
C PHE A 189 -4.87 -14.39 26.07
N GLU A 190 -4.55 -15.69 25.98
CA GLU A 190 -3.18 -16.16 26.12
C GLU A 190 -2.33 -15.76 24.90
N LYS A 191 -2.84 -15.98 23.68
CA LYS A 191 -2.16 -15.65 22.43
C LYS A 191 -1.82 -14.15 22.34
N GLU A 192 -2.74 -13.28 22.73
CA GLU A 192 -2.54 -11.82 22.70
C GLU A 192 -1.86 -11.30 23.98
N GLY A 193 -1.41 -12.18 24.88
CA GLY A 193 -0.66 -11.81 26.08
C GLY A 193 -1.48 -11.06 27.14
N LEU A 194 -2.81 -11.12 27.11
CA LEU A 194 -3.68 -10.55 28.14
C LEU A 194 -3.73 -11.43 29.40
N ILE A 195 -3.46 -12.72 29.25
CA ILE A 195 -3.25 -13.66 30.35
C ILE A 195 -2.02 -14.52 30.09
N GLU A 196 -1.53 -15.17 31.14
CA GLU A 196 -0.49 -16.18 31.05
C GLU A 196 -0.93 -17.43 31.81
N ILE A 197 -0.94 -18.59 31.14
CA ILE A 197 -1.37 -19.85 31.75
C ILE A 197 -0.15 -20.60 32.30
N GLN A 198 -0.07 -20.74 33.62
CA GLN A 198 0.98 -21.47 34.31
C GLN A 198 0.40 -22.71 35.02
N LYS A 199 0.37 -23.86 34.34
CA LYS A 199 -0.11 -25.17 34.85
C LYS A 199 -1.49 -25.13 35.53
N LYS A 200 -1.55 -24.75 36.82
CA LYS A 200 -2.76 -24.68 37.64
C LYS A 200 -3.30 -23.26 37.84
N ASN A 201 -2.56 -22.23 37.44
CA ASN A 201 -2.88 -20.83 37.66
C ASN A 201 -2.95 -20.04 36.34
N ILE A 202 -3.74 -18.98 36.32
CA ILE A 202 -3.78 -17.95 35.27
C ILE A 202 -3.34 -16.64 35.89
N ILE A 203 -2.34 -16.00 35.30
CA ILE A 203 -1.94 -14.62 35.64
C ILE A 203 -2.70 -13.69 34.71
N VAL A 204 -3.54 -12.82 35.25
CA VAL A 204 -4.26 -11.81 34.45
C VAL A 204 -3.42 -10.55 34.40
N ARG A 205 -3.04 -10.10 33.19
CA ARG A 205 -2.23 -8.89 33.04
C ARG A 205 -3.04 -7.64 33.42
N PRO A 206 -2.39 -6.59 33.97
CA PRO A 206 -3.09 -5.35 34.34
C PRO A 206 -3.74 -4.65 33.14
N ASN A 207 -3.04 -4.64 31.99
CA ASN A 207 -3.62 -4.13 30.76
C ASN A 207 -4.54 -5.18 30.14
N GLN A 208 -5.77 -4.78 29.82
CA GLN A 208 -6.81 -5.63 29.23
C GLN A 208 -7.31 -5.08 27.90
N THR A 209 -6.63 -4.06 27.36
CA THR A 209 -6.85 -3.52 26.02
C THR A 209 -5.83 -4.10 25.05
N LEU A 210 -6.18 -4.06 23.77
CA LEU A 210 -5.33 -4.46 22.66
C LEU A 210 -5.22 -3.30 21.69
N SER A 211 -4.13 -3.23 20.93
CA SER A 211 -3.94 -2.21 19.91
C SER A 211 -3.89 -2.83 18.53
N GLY A 212 -4.53 -2.18 17.56
CA GLY A 212 -4.49 -2.63 16.16
C GLY A 212 -5.00 -1.56 15.20
N THR A 213 -4.83 -1.81 13.91
CA THR A 213 -5.27 -0.89 12.86
C THR A 213 -6.70 -1.22 12.45
N ILE A 214 -7.59 -0.23 12.45
CA ILE A 214 -9.01 -0.40 12.10
C ILE A 214 -9.27 -0.19 10.61
N SER A 215 -10.09 -1.06 10.04
CA SER A 215 -10.73 -0.90 8.73
C SER A 215 -12.23 -0.79 8.91
N LEU A 216 -12.86 0.22 8.31
CA LEU A 216 -14.29 0.48 8.41
C LEU A 216 -15.00 0.04 7.13
N SER A 217 -16.18 -0.54 7.29
CA SER A 217 -17.14 -0.74 6.22
C SER A 217 -17.93 0.55 5.96
N LYS A 218 -18.59 0.64 4.80
CA LYS A 218 -19.51 1.75 4.49
C LYS A 218 -20.63 1.93 5.51
N LYS A 219 -21.05 0.85 6.18
CA LYS A 219 -22.10 0.88 7.21
C LYS A 219 -21.57 1.34 8.58
N GLY A 220 -20.27 1.59 8.70
CA GLY A 220 -19.61 2.00 9.93
C GLY A 220 -19.06 0.85 10.78
N ASP A 221 -19.36 -0.41 10.46
CA ASP A 221 -18.77 -1.56 11.17
C ASP A 221 -17.25 -1.59 10.95
N GLY A 222 -16.48 -1.79 12.02
CA GLY A 222 -15.03 -1.84 12.03
C GLY A 222 -14.46 -3.26 12.14
N PHE A 223 -13.26 -3.42 11.62
CA PHE A 223 -12.44 -4.63 11.68
C PHE A 223 -11.04 -4.22 12.09
N VAL A 224 -10.63 -4.54 13.31
CA VAL A 224 -9.33 -4.16 13.87
C VAL A 224 -8.37 -5.32 13.73
N LYS A 225 -7.30 -5.11 12.98
CA LYS A 225 -6.22 -6.09 12.81
C LYS A 225 -5.12 -5.83 13.84
N LEU A 226 -4.91 -6.80 14.72
CA LEU A 226 -3.87 -6.76 15.76
C LEU A 226 -2.49 -7.05 15.16
N THR A 227 -1.43 -6.73 15.90
CA THR A 227 -0.03 -6.98 15.51
C THR A 227 0.25 -8.48 15.30
N THR A 228 -0.42 -9.34 16.04
CA THR A 228 -0.37 -10.81 15.92
C THR A 228 -1.09 -11.36 14.69
N GLY A 229 -1.77 -10.50 13.92
CA GLY A 229 -2.60 -10.86 12.77
C GLY A 229 -4.04 -11.23 13.11
N THR A 230 -4.42 -11.32 14.38
CA THR A 230 -5.81 -11.61 14.78
C THR A 230 -6.74 -10.43 14.42
N GLU A 231 -7.92 -10.72 13.88
CA GLU A 231 -8.93 -9.72 13.51
C GLU A 231 -10.04 -9.65 14.57
N VAL A 232 -10.39 -8.44 15.01
CA VAL A 232 -11.48 -8.16 15.95
C VAL A 232 -12.57 -7.36 15.26
N PHE A 233 -13.79 -7.86 15.30
CA PHE A 233 -14.96 -7.15 14.79
C PHE A 233 -15.42 -6.09 15.81
N VAL A 234 -15.65 -4.87 15.34
CA VAL A 234 -16.17 -3.76 16.13
C VAL A 234 -17.48 -3.30 15.49
N PRO A 235 -18.64 -3.55 16.10
CA PRO A 235 -19.92 -3.05 15.59
C PRO A 235 -19.88 -1.53 15.40
N GLY A 236 -20.55 -0.99 14.37
CA GLY A 236 -20.40 0.43 14.01
C GLY A 236 -20.79 1.45 15.09
N GLN A 237 -21.61 1.07 16.07
CA GLN A 237 -21.92 1.91 17.23
C GLN A 237 -20.79 1.98 18.28
N TYR A 238 -19.80 1.09 18.19
CA TYR A 238 -18.66 0.95 19.11
C TYR A 238 -17.32 1.30 18.46
N THR A 239 -17.32 1.86 17.25
CA THR A 239 -16.10 2.36 16.58
C THR A 239 -15.68 3.74 17.08
N SER A 240 -16.50 4.39 17.92
CA SER A 240 -16.24 5.72 18.46
C SER A 240 -15.93 6.72 17.33
N SER A 241 -14.81 7.43 17.41
CA SER A 241 -14.33 8.37 16.40
C SER A 241 -13.35 7.80 15.39
N ALA A 242 -13.16 6.49 15.41
CA ALA A 242 -12.20 5.86 14.54
C ALA A 242 -12.58 6.09 13.08
N ILE A 243 -11.55 6.26 12.25
CA ILE A 243 -11.67 6.31 10.80
C ILE A 243 -10.82 5.20 10.17
N GLN A 244 -10.98 5.02 8.87
CA GLN A 244 -10.18 4.07 8.09
C GLN A 244 -8.68 4.27 8.34
N GLY A 245 -8.00 3.20 8.77
CA GLY A 245 -6.55 3.17 8.97
C GLY A 245 -6.06 3.66 10.33
N ASP A 246 -6.94 4.08 11.24
CA ASP A 246 -6.54 4.51 12.59
C ASP A 246 -5.90 3.35 13.37
N LEU A 247 -4.82 3.65 14.09
CA LEU A 247 -4.34 2.78 15.17
C LEU A 247 -5.23 3.04 16.39
N VAL A 248 -5.98 2.04 16.78
CA VAL A 248 -6.96 2.13 17.85
C VAL A 248 -6.59 1.21 19.00
N GLU A 249 -6.94 1.65 20.20
CA GLU A 249 -7.00 0.80 21.37
C GLU A 249 -8.41 0.22 21.48
N ILE A 250 -8.50 -1.10 21.55
CA ILE A 250 -9.75 -1.84 21.65
C ILE A 250 -9.85 -2.59 22.96
N LEU A 251 -11.08 -2.73 23.43
CA LEU A 251 -11.43 -3.55 24.56
C LEU A 251 -12.25 -4.76 24.08
N PRO A 252 -11.75 -6.00 24.21
CA PRO A 252 -12.48 -7.20 23.78
C PRO A 252 -13.78 -7.38 24.57
N THR A 253 -14.93 -7.44 23.87
CA THR A 253 -16.27 -7.50 24.48
C THR A 253 -16.90 -8.89 24.44
N GLY A 254 -16.46 -9.77 23.54
CA GLY A 254 -17.00 -11.14 23.44
C GLY A 254 -16.49 -11.92 22.22
N ILE A 255 -17.15 -13.04 21.94
CA ILE A 255 -17.06 -13.76 20.67
C ILE A 255 -18.43 -13.62 20.00
N GLY A 256 -18.45 -13.05 18.81
CA GLY A 256 -19.64 -12.85 18.00
C GLY A 256 -20.10 -14.11 17.27
N ARG A 257 -21.17 -13.97 16.50
CA ARG A 257 -21.70 -15.08 15.67
C ARG A 257 -20.61 -15.54 14.68
N LYS A 258 -20.38 -16.86 14.63
CA LYS A 258 -19.32 -17.54 13.83
C LYS A 258 -17.91 -17.55 14.44
N GLY A 259 -17.76 -17.30 15.75
CA GLY A 259 -16.46 -17.49 16.42
C GLY A 259 -15.46 -16.35 16.23
N LYS A 260 -15.88 -15.21 15.66
CA LYS A 260 -15.04 -14.01 15.53
C LYS A 260 -15.04 -13.21 16.83
N LEU A 261 -13.89 -12.69 17.24
CA LEU A 261 -13.82 -11.82 18.42
C LEU A 261 -14.58 -10.51 18.17
N GLU A 262 -15.30 -10.03 19.17
CA GLU A 262 -15.94 -8.71 19.20
C GLU A 262 -15.20 -7.77 20.16
N GLY A 263 -15.16 -6.48 19.84
CA GLY A 263 -14.56 -5.45 20.68
C GLY A 263 -15.25 -4.09 20.55
N GLU A 264 -14.82 -3.15 21.39
CA GLU A 264 -15.17 -1.73 21.30
C GLU A 264 -13.90 -0.87 21.26
N VAL A 265 -13.91 0.21 20.48
CA VAL A 265 -12.80 1.18 20.45
C VAL A 265 -12.89 2.05 21.69
N VAL A 266 -11.83 1.99 22.50
CA VAL A 266 -11.68 2.82 23.72
C VAL A 266 -11.10 4.18 23.35
N SER A 267 -10.04 4.18 22.55
CA SER A 267 -9.33 5.40 22.17
C SER A 267 -8.67 5.24 20.78
N VAL A 268 -8.46 6.37 20.10
CA VAL A 268 -7.65 6.42 18.88
C VAL A 268 -6.24 6.83 19.28
N LEU A 269 -5.29 5.90 19.15
CA LEU A 269 -3.89 6.11 19.53
C LEU A 269 -3.14 6.95 18.49
N ARG A 270 -3.41 6.70 17.20
CA ARG A 270 -2.83 7.43 16.08
C ARG A 270 -3.79 7.45 14.90
N ARG A 271 -3.93 8.59 14.24
CA ARG A 271 -4.74 8.70 13.02
C ARG A 271 -4.09 7.96 11.86
N GLY A 272 -4.90 7.29 11.04
CA GLY A 272 -4.46 6.60 9.83
C GLY A 272 -4.07 7.55 8.70
N ARG A 273 -4.59 8.77 8.74
CA ARG A 273 -4.24 9.87 7.85
C ARG A 273 -4.32 11.23 8.53
N GLU A 274 -3.54 12.17 8.04
CA GLU A 274 -3.46 13.51 8.63
C GLU A 274 -4.38 14.53 7.95
N LEU A 275 -4.52 14.42 6.63
CA LEU A 275 -5.22 15.39 5.79
C LEU A 275 -6.56 14.84 5.27
N TYR A 276 -7.55 15.72 5.28
CA TYR A 276 -8.94 15.42 4.92
C TYR A 276 -9.49 16.49 3.99
N ARG A 277 -10.36 16.07 3.07
CA ARG A 277 -11.10 16.98 2.20
C ARG A 277 -12.46 17.26 2.82
N MET A 278 -12.70 18.52 3.18
CA MET A 278 -13.97 18.97 3.75
C MET A 278 -14.62 20.00 2.84
N LYS A 279 -15.81 19.69 2.32
CA LYS A 279 -16.60 20.62 1.52
C LYS A 279 -17.48 21.47 2.43
N VAL A 280 -17.35 22.79 2.35
CA VAL A 280 -18.14 23.71 3.17
C VAL A 280 -19.61 23.65 2.74
N THR A 281 -20.49 23.34 3.69
CA THR A 281 -21.94 23.26 3.48
C THR A 281 -22.65 24.44 4.13
N GLU A 282 -22.19 24.87 5.29
CA GLU A 282 -22.80 25.96 6.05
C GLU A 282 -21.74 26.88 6.65
N LYS A 283 -22.08 28.17 6.78
CA LYS A 283 -21.23 29.19 7.38
C LYS A 283 -22.05 29.99 8.39
N ASP A 284 -21.81 29.73 9.66
CA ASP A 284 -22.43 30.45 10.79
C ASP A 284 -21.46 31.52 11.34
N TYR A 285 -21.92 32.35 12.28
CA TYR A 285 -21.13 33.37 12.97
C TYR A 285 -19.98 32.77 13.78
N LYS A 286 -20.15 31.55 14.33
CA LYS A 286 -19.14 30.90 15.18
C LYS A 286 -18.37 29.79 14.50
N PHE A 287 -18.98 29.12 13.54
CA PHE A 287 -18.46 27.89 12.95
C PHE A 287 -18.63 27.90 11.44
N ILE A 288 -17.68 27.26 10.75
CA ILE A 288 -17.84 26.83 9.36
C ILE A 288 -18.06 25.33 9.42
N ILE A 289 -19.14 24.84 8.83
CA ILE A 289 -19.53 23.42 8.84
C ILE A 289 -19.34 22.88 7.43
N GLY A 290 -18.85 21.65 7.34
CA GLY A 290 -18.69 20.97 6.07
C GLY A 290 -18.88 19.47 6.18
N THR A 291 -19.02 18.83 5.04
CA THR A 291 -19.05 17.37 4.93
C THR A 291 -17.70 16.86 4.46
N PHE A 292 -17.22 15.77 5.06
CA PHE A 292 -16.01 15.12 4.57
C PHE A 292 -16.33 14.35 3.28
N LEU A 293 -15.48 14.54 2.26
CA LEU A 293 -15.67 13.92 0.95
C LEU A 293 -15.04 12.53 0.85
N ASP A 294 -14.09 12.22 1.74
CA ASP A 294 -13.20 11.07 1.63
C ASP A 294 -13.16 10.21 2.89
N MET A 295 -14.19 10.31 3.75
CA MET A 295 -14.37 9.44 4.91
C MET A 295 -15.47 8.42 4.67
N ASP A 296 -15.17 7.15 4.94
CA ASP A 296 -16.17 6.08 4.96
C ASP A 296 -17.07 6.17 6.21
N GLY A 297 -18.34 5.80 6.04
CA GLY A 297 -19.38 5.81 7.07
C GLY A 297 -20.54 6.76 6.75
N ASP A 298 -21.61 6.70 7.55
CA ASP A 298 -22.72 7.66 7.47
C ASP A 298 -22.22 9.10 7.67
N LEU A 299 -22.84 10.07 6.97
CA LEU A 299 -22.53 11.51 6.95
C LEU A 299 -21.64 11.99 8.11
N LYS A 300 -20.32 12.00 7.87
CA LYS A 300 -19.34 12.59 8.77
C LYS A 300 -19.20 14.07 8.46
N GLU A 301 -19.51 14.91 9.43
CA GLU A 301 -19.44 16.36 9.34
C GLU A 301 -18.23 16.88 10.09
N GLY A 302 -17.63 17.93 9.57
CA GLY A 302 -16.57 18.68 10.23
C GLY A 302 -17.06 20.07 10.59
N PHE A 303 -16.54 20.63 11.67
CA PHE A 303 -16.68 22.05 11.97
C PHE A 303 -15.33 22.70 12.25
N LEU A 304 -15.16 23.91 11.73
CA LEU A 304 -14.02 24.78 11.98
C LEU A 304 -14.49 25.94 12.84
N PRO A 305 -13.97 26.11 14.07
CA PRO A 305 -14.26 27.28 14.86
C PRO A 305 -13.68 28.53 14.18
N ARG A 306 -14.51 29.52 13.82
CA ARG A 306 -14.04 30.73 13.12
C ARG A 306 -12.95 31.47 13.88
N LYS A 307 -12.97 31.39 15.22
CA LYS A 307 -11.94 31.96 16.11
C LYS A 307 -10.52 31.42 15.88
N THR A 308 -10.35 30.25 15.24
CA THR A 308 -9.03 29.69 14.90
C THR A 308 -8.51 30.20 13.57
N LEU A 309 -9.32 30.94 12.80
CA LEU A 309 -9.01 31.46 11.48
C LEU A 309 -8.78 32.97 11.54
N LEU A 310 -7.84 33.45 10.72
CA LEU A 310 -7.67 34.88 10.47
C LEU A 310 -8.92 35.47 9.81
N GLN A 311 -9.21 36.74 10.07
CA GLN A 311 -10.44 37.38 9.59
C GLN A 311 -10.56 37.32 8.05
N ASP A 312 -9.50 37.67 7.33
CA ASP A 312 -9.49 37.65 5.86
C ASP A 312 -9.80 36.25 5.30
N LEU A 313 -9.25 35.21 5.94
CA LEU A 313 -9.49 33.82 5.56
C LEU A 313 -10.93 33.38 5.85
N GLN A 314 -11.52 33.85 6.96
CA GLN A 314 -12.93 33.59 7.22
C GLN A 314 -13.82 34.17 6.14
N ASP A 315 -13.46 35.33 5.58
CA ASP A 315 -14.24 35.99 4.53
C ASP A 315 -14.01 35.34 3.15
N GLU A 316 -12.81 34.80 2.90
CA GLU A 316 -12.46 34.05 1.69
C GLU A 316 -13.17 32.69 1.59
N ILE A 317 -13.37 31.98 2.71
CA ILE A 317 -14.05 30.67 2.70
C ILE A 317 -15.54 30.83 2.38
N ASN A 318 -15.99 30.23 1.29
CA ASN A 318 -17.37 30.25 0.81
C ASN A 318 -18.03 28.87 0.87
N ILE A 319 -19.37 28.86 0.84
CA ILE A 319 -20.15 27.62 0.73
C ILE A 319 -19.83 26.98 -0.63
N GLY A 320 -19.52 25.69 -0.60
CA GLY A 320 -19.11 24.91 -1.77
C GLY A 320 -17.60 24.73 -1.92
N ASP A 321 -16.78 25.54 -1.23
CA ASP A 321 -15.33 25.40 -1.25
C ASP A 321 -14.89 24.06 -0.65
N VAL A 322 -13.84 23.48 -1.22
CA VAL A 322 -13.20 22.28 -0.68
C VAL A 322 -11.93 22.69 0.06
N LEU A 323 -11.94 22.46 1.35
CA LEU A 323 -10.83 22.78 2.25
C LEU A 323 -10.03 21.52 2.56
N ILE A 324 -8.72 21.65 2.63
CA ILE A 324 -7.84 20.65 3.22
C ILE A 324 -7.71 20.96 4.70
N VAL A 325 -8.04 19.99 5.54
CA VAL A 325 -8.08 20.15 7.00
C VAL A 325 -7.37 19.01 7.71
N THR A 326 -6.93 19.25 8.94
CA THR A 326 -6.54 18.19 9.90
C THR A 326 -7.61 18.04 10.97
N LEU A 327 -7.68 16.87 11.61
CA LEU A 327 -8.59 16.63 12.72
C LEU A 327 -7.87 16.84 14.05
N LYS A 328 -8.60 17.38 15.03
CA LYS A 328 -8.10 17.44 16.41
C LYS A 328 -8.03 16.04 17.03
N GLN A 329 -6.95 15.74 17.75
CA GLN A 329 -6.71 14.42 18.34
C GLN A 329 -7.60 14.14 19.56
N ASP A 330 -7.82 15.14 20.43
CA ASP A 330 -8.46 14.96 21.75
C ASP A 330 -9.98 15.21 21.79
N SER A 331 -10.66 15.29 20.65
CA SER A 331 -12.12 15.52 20.67
C SER A 331 -12.87 14.22 20.91
N ASP A 332 -13.71 14.20 21.95
CA ASP A 332 -14.80 13.24 22.07
C ASP A 332 -15.77 13.52 20.90
N HIS A 333 -15.72 12.68 19.87
CA HIS A 333 -16.54 12.88 18.68
C HIS A 333 -17.97 12.41 18.96
N GLU A 334 -18.80 13.31 19.47
CA GLU A 334 -20.22 13.05 19.56
C GLU A 334 -20.79 12.93 18.14
N LYS A 335 -21.27 11.73 17.77
CA LYS A 335 -22.13 11.51 16.59
C LYS A 335 -21.55 12.01 15.26
N ASN A 336 -20.38 11.51 14.85
CA ASN A 336 -19.81 11.78 13.53
C ASN A 336 -19.50 13.27 13.23
N LEU A 337 -19.39 14.11 14.25
CA LEU A 337 -19.00 15.52 14.12
C LEU A 337 -17.55 15.72 14.59
N TYR A 338 -16.70 16.27 13.73
CA TYR A 338 -15.26 16.40 13.98
C TYR A 338 -14.82 17.86 14.05
N GLU A 339 -14.06 18.22 15.09
CA GLU A 339 -13.38 19.52 15.13
C GLU A 339 -12.18 19.46 14.17
N ALA A 340 -12.19 20.34 13.17
CA ALA A 340 -11.18 20.40 12.14
C ALA A 340 -10.37 21.69 12.21
N HIS A 341 -9.13 21.64 11.75
CA HIS A 341 -8.24 22.79 11.60
C HIS A 341 -7.93 23.00 10.12
N PHE A 342 -8.12 24.24 9.66
CA PHE A 342 -7.82 24.62 8.29
C PHE A 342 -6.32 24.51 8.01
N VAL A 343 -5.98 23.92 6.86
CA VAL A 343 -4.61 23.89 6.33
C VAL A 343 -4.50 24.80 5.10
N ARG A 344 -5.35 24.58 4.09
CA ARG A 344 -5.37 25.34 2.82
C ARG A 344 -6.64 25.06 2.01
N PHE A 345 -6.88 25.81 0.94
CA PHE A 345 -7.88 25.41 -0.06
C PHE A 345 -7.33 24.31 -0.96
N GLU A 346 -8.20 23.42 -1.44
CA GLU A 346 -7.81 22.43 -2.45
C GLU A 346 -7.32 23.10 -3.74
N SER A 347 -7.96 24.21 -4.13
CA SER A 347 -7.61 25.01 -5.31
C SER A 347 -6.23 25.66 -5.28
N ASP A 348 -5.59 25.75 -4.10
CA ASP A 348 -4.25 26.35 -3.97
C ASP A 348 -3.14 25.44 -4.50
N THR A 349 -3.45 24.18 -4.80
CA THR A 349 -2.47 23.24 -5.32
C THR A 349 -2.06 23.59 -6.76
N LYS A 350 -0.75 23.54 -7.03
CA LYS A 350 -0.19 23.66 -8.39
C LYS A 350 0.09 22.29 -9.03
N GLU A 351 0.09 21.25 -8.21
CA GLU A 351 0.21 19.86 -8.63
C GLU A 351 -1.14 19.33 -9.08
N ASP A 352 -1.14 18.19 -9.77
CA ASP A 352 -2.35 17.46 -10.15
C ASP A 352 -3.25 17.19 -8.92
N THR A 353 -4.49 17.69 -8.96
CA THR A 353 -5.47 17.53 -7.87
C THR A 353 -5.80 16.07 -7.60
N ASP A 354 -5.86 15.24 -8.65
CA ASP A 354 -6.18 13.81 -8.50
C ASP A 354 -5.03 13.06 -7.82
N LEU A 355 -3.78 13.43 -8.11
CA LEU A 355 -2.60 12.91 -7.43
C LEU A 355 -2.63 13.27 -5.95
N MET A 356 -2.80 14.57 -5.64
CA MET A 356 -2.85 15.05 -4.26
C MET A 356 -3.96 14.35 -3.47
N ARG A 357 -5.11 14.11 -4.11
CA ARG A 357 -6.21 13.35 -3.51
C ARG A 357 -5.81 11.91 -3.16
N MET A 358 -5.07 11.21 -4.02
CA MET A 358 -4.60 9.85 -3.71
C MET A 358 -3.57 9.84 -2.59
N LEU A 359 -2.62 10.77 -2.60
CA LEU A 359 -1.63 10.91 -1.52
C LEU A 359 -2.32 11.12 -0.17
N MET A 360 -3.34 11.99 -0.09
CA MET A 360 -4.09 12.22 1.15
C MET A 360 -4.96 11.01 1.55
N LYS A 361 -5.68 10.41 0.59
CA LYS A 361 -6.56 9.25 0.86
C LYS A 361 -5.78 8.08 1.46
N TYR A 362 -4.59 7.81 0.93
CA TYR A 362 -3.74 6.69 1.36
C TYR A 362 -2.63 7.10 2.34
N ASN A 363 -2.62 8.36 2.80
CA ASN A 363 -1.61 8.90 3.71
C ASN A 363 -0.16 8.67 3.25
N TYR A 364 0.13 9.00 2.00
CA TYR A 364 1.49 8.98 1.45
C TYR A 364 2.11 10.38 1.51
N THR A 365 3.36 10.42 1.96
CA THR A 365 4.18 11.63 2.01
C THR A 365 5.34 11.49 1.05
N ILE A 366 5.48 12.43 0.12
CA ILE A 366 6.60 12.45 -0.84
C ILE A 366 7.89 12.89 -0.12
N LEU A 367 7.77 13.81 0.83
CA LEU A 367 8.88 14.33 1.61
C LEU A 367 9.39 13.28 2.60
N TYR A 368 10.68 13.33 2.86
CA TYR A 368 11.33 12.53 3.90
C TYR A 368 11.37 13.31 5.21
N PRO A 369 11.33 12.64 6.37
CA PRO A 369 11.53 13.27 7.67
C PRO A 369 12.87 14.03 7.75
N GLU A 370 12.95 15.09 8.55
CA GLU A 370 14.19 15.89 8.68
C GLU A 370 15.34 15.11 9.32
N GLU A 371 15.02 14.04 10.04
CA GLU A 371 15.94 13.10 10.65
C GLU A 371 16.71 12.29 9.59
N VAL A 372 16.08 11.98 8.46
CA VAL A 372 16.70 11.26 7.34
C VAL A 372 17.65 12.19 6.59
N LYS A 373 18.89 12.28 7.08
CA LYS A 373 19.96 13.04 6.45
C LYS A 373 20.90 12.12 5.70
N LEU A 374 21.03 12.38 4.40
CA LEU A 374 22.10 11.80 3.60
C LEU A 374 23.33 12.68 3.74
N GLU A 375 24.48 12.06 3.99
CA GLU A 375 25.77 12.73 3.88
C GLU A 375 26.02 13.18 2.42
N GLU A 376 27.06 13.97 2.17
CA GLU A 376 27.42 14.33 0.80
C GLU A 376 27.83 13.05 0.04
N LEU A 377 26.90 12.50 -0.74
CA LEU A 377 27.11 11.30 -1.53
C LEU A 377 28.00 11.61 -2.75
N PRO A 378 29.00 10.76 -3.05
CA PRO A 378 29.81 10.91 -4.24
C PRO A 378 28.98 10.60 -5.51
N ASP A 379 29.45 11.07 -6.66
CA ASP A 379 28.79 10.79 -7.95
C ASP A 379 29.03 9.33 -8.42
N GLU A 380 30.17 8.77 -8.01
CA GLU A 380 30.66 7.43 -8.33
C GLU A 380 31.37 6.85 -7.11
N VAL A 381 31.26 5.52 -6.92
CA VAL A 381 31.99 4.84 -5.85
C VAL A 381 33.43 4.57 -6.28
N ASP A 382 34.34 4.80 -5.35
CA ASP A 382 35.76 4.46 -5.47
C ASP A 382 36.29 3.86 -4.16
N GLU A 383 37.53 3.38 -4.20
CA GLU A 383 38.22 2.75 -3.08
C GLU A 383 38.34 3.65 -1.84
N SER A 384 38.35 4.98 -1.99
CA SER A 384 38.39 5.92 -0.87
C SER A 384 37.04 6.13 -0.19
N THR A 385 35.95 5.81 -0.88
CA THR A 385 34.57 5.99 -0.41
C THR A 385 33.92 4.74 0.17
N VAL A 386 34.53 3.56 -0.01
CA VAL A 386 33.94 2.26 0.36
C VAL A 386 34.94 1.46 1.20
N ASP A 387 34.70 1.36 2.51
CA ASP A 387 35.62 0.70 3.44
C ASP A 387 35.90 -0.77 3.11
N ASN A 388 34.91 -1.48 2.55
CA ASN A 388 35.02 -2.89 2.18
C ASN A 388 35.34 -3.11 0.69
N TRP A 389 35.97 -2.13 0.01
CA TRP A 389 36.28 -2.21 -1.42
C TRP A 389 37.02 -3.50 -1.80
N SER A 390 38.06 -3.87 -1.05
CA SER A 390 38.91 -5.04 -1.38
C SER A 390 38.23 -6.40 -1.17
N SER A 391 37.11 -6.48 -0.44
CA SER A 391 36.37 -7.73 -0.26
C SER A 391 35.36 -8.00 -1.40
N ARG A 392 35.17 -7.02 -2.29
CA ARG A 392 34.21 -7.10 -3.41
C ARG A 392 34.89 -7.64 -4.66
N VAL A 393 34.15 -8.46 -5.41
CA VAL A 393 34.61 -8.96 -6.71
C VAL A 393 34.54 -7.84 -7.74
N ASP A 394 35.67 -7.52 -8.38
CA ASP A 394 35.72 -6.53 -9.44
C ASP A 394 35.22 -7.13 -10.76
N LEU A 395 34.08 -6.63 -11.24
CA LEU A 395 33.42 -7.02 -12.47
C LEU A 395 33.26 -5.82 -13.43
N ARG A 396 34.05 -4.75 -13.25
CA ARG A 396 33.92 -3.53 -14.09
C ARG A 396 34.25 -3.76 -15.56
N GLU A 397 35.10 -4.73 -15.86
CA GLU A 397 35.45 -5.13 -17.24
C GLU A 397 34.47 -6.16 -17.84
N LEU A 398 33.56 -6.71 -17.04
CA LEU A 398 32.51 -7.61 -17.52
C LEU A 398 31.41 -6.78 -18.19
N LYS A 399 31.17 -7.07 -19.47
CA LYS A 399 30.11 -6.43 -20.24
C LYS A 399 28.74 -6.67 -19.58
N SER A 400 28.13 -5.58 -19.11
CA SER A 400 26.84 -5.56 -18.43
C SER A 400 25.93 -4.47 -19.00
N ILE A 401 24.62 -4.72 -19.01
CA ILE A 401 23.58 -3.76 -19.45
C ILE A 401 22.42 -3.73 -18.45
N THR A 402 21.68 -2.63 -18.41
CA THR A 402 20.33 -2.59 -17.80
C THR A 402 19.29 -2.52 -18.90
N ILE A 403 18.08 -3.08 -18.70
CA ILE A 403 16.96 -2.99 -19.66
C ILE A 403 15.70 -2.59 -18.89
N ASP A 404 15.27 -1.35 -19.10
CA ASP A 404 14.24 -0.72 -18.26
C ASP A 404 13.17 0.01 -19.09
N GLY A 405 12.16 0.55 -18.41
CA GLY A 405 11.20 1.47 -19.01
C GLY A 405 11.86 2.78 -19.46
N GLU A 406 11.32 3.40 -20.51
CA GLU A 406 11.83 4.66 -21.08
C GLU A 406 12.07 5.74 -20.01
N TYR A 407 11.12 5.86 -19.08
CA TYR A 407 11.08 6.87 -18.03
C TYR A 407 11.65 6.42 -16.68
N SER A 408 12.09 5.15 -16.57
CA SER A 408 12.69 4.62 -15.34
C SER A 408 14.03 5.29 -15.06
N LYS A 409 14.33 5.50 -13.78
CA LYS A 409 15.58 6.12 -13.30
C LYS A 409 16.26 5.33 -12.17
N ASP A 410 15.52 4.42 -11.57
CA ASP A 410 15.83 3.57 -10.44
C ASP A 410 16.18 2.15 -10.95
N PHE A 411 17.33 2.02 -11.61
CA PHE A 411 17.80 0.74 -12.15
C PHE A 411 18.31 -0.18 -11.03
N ASP A 412 17.46 -1.12 -10.59
CA ASP A 412 17.79 -2.13 -9.57
C ASP A 412 18.74 -3.21 -10.10
N ASP A 413 18.56 -3.61 -11.36
CA ASP A 413 19.20 -4.79 -11.93
C ASP A 413 20.01 -4.48 -13.21
N ALA A 414 21.10 -5.21 -13.35
CA ALA A 414 21.90 -5.29 -14.56
C ALA A 414 22.22 -6.75 -14.87
N ILE A 415 22.38 -7.08 -16.14
CA ILE A 415 22.63 -8.45 -16.60
C ILE A 415 23.92 -8.55 -17.41
N SER A 416 24.60 -9.68 -17.27
CA SER A 416 25.73 -10.07 -18.11
C SER A 416 25.54 -11.51 -18.59
N PHE A 417 26.11 -11.85 -19.74
CA PHE A 417 25.93 -13.16 -20.38
C PHE A 417 27.15 -13.57 -21.20
N ILE A 418 27.57 -14.82 -21.03
CA ILE A 418 28.71 -15.44 -21.71
C ILE A 418 28.27 -16.82 -22.21
N ASP A 419 28.35 -17.03 -23.52
CA ASP A 419 28.20 -18.36 -24.14
C ASP A 419 29.58 -19.03 -24.27
N GLU A 420 29.79 -20.10 -23.51
CA GLU A 420 30.99 -20.94 -23.54
C GLU A 420 30.75 -22.22 -24.38
N GLY A 421 29.76 -22.20 -25.26
CA GLY A 421 29.38 -23.28 -26.17
C GLY A 421 28.53 -24.36 -25.47
N LYS A 422 29.17 -25.22 -24.66
CA LYS A 422 28.43 -26.27 -23.91
C LYS A 422 27.85 -25.77 -22.59
N LYS A 423 28.34 -24.64 -22.11
CA LYS A 423 27.93 -23.99 -20.87
C LYS A 423 27.57 -22.55 -21.16
N ILE A 424 26.64 -22.04 -20.39
CA ILE A 424 26.27 -20.64 -20.33
C ILE A 424 26.62 -20.16 -18.93
N ARG A 425 27.24 -18.98 -18.86
CA ARG A 425 27.31 -18.23 -17.62
C ARG A 425 26.54 -16.94 -17.79
N PHE A 426 25.59 -16.71 -16.89
CA PHE A 426 24.81 -15.48 -16.87
C PHE A 426 24.79 -14.92 -15.46
N TYR A 427 24.71 -13.61 -15.38
CA TYR A 427 24.85 -12.86 -14.16
C TYR A 427 23.67 -11.93 -14.00
N VAL A 428 23.19 -11.85 -12.76
CA VAL A 428 22.23 -10.86 -12.32
C VAL A 428 22.91 -10.03 -11.25
N HIS A 429 23.20 -8.77 -11.56
CA HIS A 429 23.81 -7.80 -10.66
C HIS A 429 22.70 -6.92 -10.09
N ILE A 430 22.48 -6.96 -8.78
CA ILE A 430 21.45 -6.16 -8.12
C ILE A 430 22.10 -5.05 -7.32
N ALA A 431 21.54 -3.84 -7.33
CA ALA A 431 21.98 -2.72 -6.51
C ALA A 431 22.22 -3.14 -5.04
N ASP A 432 23.42 -2.89 -4.50
CA ASP A 432 23.77 -3.22 -3.11
C ASP A 432 23.21 -2.17 -2.14
N VAL A 433 21.89 -2.16 -1.99
CA VAL A 433 21.18 -1.21 -1.13
C VAL A 433 21.49 -1.45 0.35
N SER A 434 21.76 -2.70 0.76
CA SER A 434 22.11 -3.01 2.16
C SER A 434 23.40 -2.34 2.63
N HIS A 435 24.28 -1.96 1.69
CA HIS A 435 25.46 -1.15 2.02
C HIS A 435 25.10 0.27 2.47
N TYR A 436 24.12 0.92 1.83
CA TYR A 436 23.74 2.31 2.13
C TYR A 436 22.68 2.41 3.22
N VAL A 437 21.80 1.42 3.32
CA VAL A 437 20.69 1.38 4.28
C VAL A 437 21.05 0.39 5.37
N GLN A 438 21.69 0.87 6.44
CA GLN A 438 22.12 0.04 7.58
C GLN A 438 20.97 -0.22 8.56
N PRO A 439 20.85 -1.44 9.11
CA PRO A 439 19.80 -1.77 10.09
C PRO A 439 19.73 -0.76 11.25
N GLY A 440 18.54 -0.28 11.57
CA GLY A 440 18.29 0.64 12.67
C GLY A 440 18.69 2.11 12.43
N SER A 441 19.21 2.45 11.24
CA SER A 441 19.40 3.85 10.84
C SER A 441 18.07 4.57 10.57
N ASP A 442 18.05 5.90 10.61
CA ASP A 442 16.84 6.68 10.29
C ASP A 442 16.31 6.36 8.88
N LEU A 443 17.22 6.10 7.93
CA LEU A 443 16.88 5.70 6.57
C LEU A 443 16.23 4.30 6.52
N ASP A 444 16.70 3.36 7.34
CA ASP A 444 16.11 2.02 7.46
C ASP A 444 14.72 2.07 8.08
N ILE A 445 14.55 2.86 9.15
CA ILE A 445 13.25 3.06 9.79
C ILE A 445 12.23 3.63 8.81
N GLU A 446 12.62 4.63 8.00
CA GLU A 446 11.76 5.21 6.97
C GLU A 446 11.50 4.24 5.81
N ALA A 447 12.52 3.50 5.36
CA ALA A 447 12.36 2.49 4.31
C ALA A 447 11.43 1.36 4.76
N TYR A 448 11.51 0.92 6.01
CA TYR A 448 10.60 -0.04 6.62
C TYR A 448 9.19 0.53 6.73
N ALA A 449 9.04 1.78 7.18
CA ALA A 449 7.74 2.44 7.31
C ALA A 449 7.01 2.53 5.95
N ARG A 450 7.73 2.85 4.87
CA ARG A 450 7.20 2.87 3.50
C ARG A 450 7.00 1.47 2.90
N ALA A 451 7.92 0.54 3.21
CA ALA A 451 8.01 -0.86 2.75
C ALA A 451 8.09 -1.10 1.23
N THR A 452 7.47 -0.26 0.40
CA THR A 452 7.48 -0.33 -1.06
C THR A 452 7.37 1.07 -1.67
N SER A 453 7.92 1.27 -2.86
CA SER A 453 7.63 2.46 -3.66
C SER A 453 6.22 2.36 -4.25
N VAL A 454 5.57 3.52 -4.49
CA VAL A 454 4.19 3.62 -5.01
C VAL A 454 4.17 4.44 -6.31
N TYR A 455 3.54 3.92 -7.36
CA TYR A 455 3.58 4.49 -8.72
C TYR A 455 2.22 5.10 -9.13
N LEU A 456 2.02 6.38 -8.83
CA LEU A 456 0.80 7.12 -9.14
C LEU A 456 0.92 7.84 -10.50
N GLY A 457 0.88 7.06 -11.58
CA GLY A 457 1.01 7.56 -12.95
C GLY A 457 2.44 7.98 -13.28
N SER A 458 2.66 9.30 -13.47
CA SER A 458 4.00 9.85 -13.74
C SER A 458 4.78 10.24 -12.48
N ARG A 459 4.19 10.04 -11.29
CA ARG A 459 4.80 10.38 -10.01
C ARG A 459 5.03 9.12 -9.19
N VAL A 460 6.19 9.07 -8.54
CA VAL A 460 6.59 7.99 -7.66
C VAL A 460 6.66 8.54 -6.24
N VAL A 461 6.12 7.81 -5.28
CA VAL A 461 6.45 7.96 -3.85
C VAL A 461 7.53 6.92 -3.57
N PRO A 462 8.81 7.30 -3.60
CA PRO A 462 9.87 6.30 -3.51
C PRO A 462 10.02 5.80 -2.08
N MET A 463 10.46 4.55 -1.94
CA MET A 463 10.87 3.97 -0.66
C MET A 463 12.14 4.65 -0.16
N LEU A 464 13.14 4.84 -1.03
CA LEU A 464 14.42 5.48 -0.71
C LEU A 464 14.56 6.86 -1.37
N PRO A 465 15.23 7.82 -0.72
CA PRO A 465 15.41 9.16 -1.26
C PRO A 465 16.01 9.13 -2.69
N PRO A 466 15.56 10.00 -3.61
CA PRO A 466 16.04 10.04 -5.00
C PRO A 466 17.56 10.09 -5.14
N GLU A 467 18.25 10.73 -4.20
CA GLU A 467 19.72 10.81 -4.16
C GLU A 467 20.39 9.43 -4.07
N LEU A 468 19.72 8.45 -3.46
CA LEU A 468 20.15 7.06 -3.44
C LEU A 468 19.49 6.26 -4.56
N SER A 469 18.16 6.30 -4.66
CA SER A 469 17.39 5.45 -5.56
C SER A 469 17.61 5.74 -7.04
N GLU A 470 17.75 7.01 -7.44
CA GLU A 470 17.99 7.41 -8.85
C GLU A 470 19.48 7.59 -9.18
N ASN A 471 20.39 7.43 -8.21
CA ASN A 471 21.81 7.70 -8.43
C ASN A 471 22.75 6.64 -7.85
N LEU A 472 23.04 6.65 -6.53
CA LEU A 472 24.15 5.87 -5.98
C LEU A 472 23.85 4.38 -5.87
N CYS A 473 22.60 4.02 -5.56
CA CYS A 473 22.13 2.63 -5.64
C CYS A 473 21.83 2.23 -7.09
N SER A 474 21.29 3.15 -7.90
CA SER A 474 20.95 2.85 -9.28
C SER A 474 22.18 2.45 -10.08
N LEU A 475 22.06 1.37 -10.86
CA LEU A 475 23.10 0.83 -11.72
C LEU A 475 23.26 1.65 -13.02
N VAL A 476 23.51 2.95 -12.87
CA VAL A 476 23.64 3.91 -13.97
C VAL A 476 24.84 3.58 -14.85
N ALA A 477 24.65 3.65 -16.17
CA ALA A 477 25.69 3.37 -17.15
C ALA A 477 26.94 4.25 -16.98
N LYS A 478 28.09 3.65 -17.28
CA LYS A 478 29.45 4.23 -17.30
C LYS A 478 29.98 4.71 -15.94
N LYS A 479 29.32 4.40 -14.84
CA LYS A 479 29.81 4.68 -13.48
C LYS A 479 30.02 3.38 -12.70
N ASN A 480 31.03 3.36 -11.83
CA ASN A 480 31.20 2.30 -10.86
C ASN A 480 30.03 2.31 -9.88
N ARG A 481 29.49 1.13 -9.62
CA ARG A 481 28.38 0.90 -8.68
C ARG A 481 28.62 -0.38 -7.90
N LEU A 482 28.13 -0.39 -6.66
CA LEU A 482 28.15 -1.56 -5.79
C LEU A 482 26.95 -2.44 -6.12
N ALA A 483 27.20 -3.75 -6.29
CA ALA A 483 26.15 -4.70 -6.60
C ALA A 483 26.29 -5.98 -5.78
N PHE A 484 25.17 -6.59 -5.44
CA PHE A 484 25.06 -7.97 -4.99
C PHE A 484 24.81 -8.85 -6.23
N THR A 485 25.82 -9.63 -6.62
CA THR A 485 25.79 -10.43 -7.86
C THR A 485 25.40 -11.87 -7.58
N VAL A 486 24.49 -12.38 -8.42
CA VAL A 486 24.17 -13.80 -8.57
C VAL A 486 24.78 -14.29 -9.89
N GLU A 487 25.84 -15.08 -9.81
CA GLU A 487 26.47 -15.76 -10.95
C GLU A 487 25.89 -17.16 -11.08
N MET A 488 25.35 -17.49 -12.26
CA MET A 488 24.71 -18.76 -12.52
C MET A 488 25.36 -19.47 -13.73
N GLU A 489 25.65 -20.76 -13.56
CA GLU A 489 26.09 -21.63 -14.64
C GLU A 489 24.95 -22.57 -15.05
N ALA A 490 24.67 -22.60 -16.35
CA ALA A 490 23.60 -23.38 -16.94
C ALA A 490 24.04 -24.03 -18.25
N ASP A 491 23.21 -24.94 -18.76
CA ASP A 491 23.32 -25.49 -20.10
C ASP A 491 22.22 -24.93 -21.01
N TRP A 492 22.32 -25.20 -22.32
CA TRP A 492 21.30 -24.84 -23.30
C TRP A 492 19.97 -25.62 -23.13
N SER A 493 19.82 -26.48 -22.11
CA SER A 493 18.52 -27.06 -21.71
C SER A 493 17.80 -26.21 -20.66
N GLY A 494 18.43 -25.14 -20.18
CA GLY A 494 17.92 -24.28 -19.11
C GLY A 494 18.11 -24.89 -17.72
N THR A 495 18.99 -25.89 -17.57
CA THR A 495 19.30 -26.47 -16.26
C THR A 495 20.42 -25.68 -15.60
N ILE A 496 20.09 -24.94 -14.54
CA ILE A 496 21.07 -24.22 -13.71
C ILE A 496 21.67 -25.20 -12.69
N PHE A 497 22.93 -25.55 -12.87
CA PHE A 497 23.62 -26.55 -12.03
C PHE A 497 24.54 -25.94 -10.97
N HIS A 498 24.94 -24.67 -11.11
CA HIS A 498 25.73 -23.95 -10.12
C HIS A 498 25.29 -22.50 -9.98
N ALA A 499 25.33 -21.97 -8.75
CA ALA A 499 25.08 -20.58 -8.45
C ALA A 499 26.03 -20.08 -7.36
N LYS A 500 26.58 -18.87 -7.53
CA LYS A 500 27.42 -18.17 -6.55
C LYS A 500 26.81 -16.81 -6.24
N PHE A 501 27.00 -16.37 -5.00
CA PHE A 501 26.49 -15.11 -4.48
C PHE A 501 27.66 -14.34 -3.86
N TYR A 502 27.84 -13.08 -4.25
CA TYR A 502 28.91 -12.25 -3.70
C TYR A 502 28.64 -10.76 -3.95
N LYS A 503 29.22 -9.93 -3.08
CA LYS A 503 29.29 -8.49 -3.31
C LYS A 503 30.33 -8.16 -4.36
N SER A 504 30.04 -7.19 -5.21
CA SER A 504 30.80 -6.86 -6.41
C SER A 504 30.80 -5.37 -6.71
N ILE A 505 31.72 -4.97 -7.57
CA ILE A 505 31.78 -3.62 -8.16
C ILE A 505 31.60 -3.81 -9.66
N ILE A 506 30.59 -3.17 -10.24
CA ILE A 506 30.30 -3.24 -11.68
C ILE A 506 30.39 -1.86 -12.32
N LYS A 507 30.51 -1.84 -13.64
CA LYS A 507 30.39 -0.64 -14.45
C LYS A 507 29.51 -0.95 -15.66
N VAL A 508 28.23 -0.62 -15.55
CA VAL A 508 27.26 -0.89 -16.62
C VAL A 508 27.73 -0.23 -17.91
N GLU A 509 27.83 -1.01 -18.99
CA GLU A 509 28.32 -0.51 -20.26
C GLU A 509 27.28 0.41 -20.90
N GLU A 510 26.02 0.01 -20.90
CA GLU A 510 24.96 0.74 -21.59
C GLU A 510 23.58 0.51 -20.95
N ARG A 511 22.76 1.56 -20.95
CA ARG A 511 21.34 1.49 -20.60
C ARG A 511 20.53 1.20 -21.86
N TYR A 512 19.71 0.16 -21.80
CA TYR A 512 18.73 -0.17 -22.81
C TYR A 512 17.32 0.16 -22.33
N THR A 513 16.44 0.49 -23.28
CA THR A 513 14.99 0.51 -23.04
C THR A 513 14.39 -0.77 -23.59
N TYR A 514 13.25 -1.21 -23.05
CA TYR A 514 12.58 -2.42 -23.55
C TYR A 514 12.32 -2.39 -25.06
N ASN A 515 11.95 -1.23 -25.63
CA ASN A 515 11.72 -1.09 -27.07
C ASN A 515 13.02 -1.31 -27.87
N ARG A 516 14.13 -0.72 -27.42
CA ARG A 516 15.43 -0.91 -28.10
C ARG A 516 15.92 -2.36 -28.02
N ALA A 517 15.80 -2.98 -26.85
CA ALA A 517 16.14 -4.39 -26.69
C ALA A 517 15.26 -5.28 -27.57
N GLU A 518 13.95 -4.97 -27.66
CA GLU A 518 13.01 -5.66 -28.54
C GLU A 518 13.40 -5.55 -30.02
N GLU A 519 13.87 -4.38 -30.48
CA GLU A 519 14.38 -4.21 -31.85
C GLU A 519 15.60 -5.09 -32.13
N GLU A 520 16.55 -5.17 -31.19
CA GLU A 520 17.72 -6.04 -31.32
C GLU A 520 17.32 -7.53 -31.32
N ILE A 521 16.36 -7.92 -30.49
CA ILE A 521 15.83 -9.29 -30.48
C ILE A 521 15.13 -9.62 -31.81
N LYS A 522 14.32 -8.70 -32.34
CA LYS A 522 13.60 -8.88 -33.61
C LYS A 522 14.51 -8.91 -34.83
N SER A 523 15.72 -8.38 -34.74
CA SER A 523 16.71 -8.48 -35.81
C SER A 523 17.02 -9.93 -36.20
N GLY A 524 16.87 -10.87 -35.26
CA GLY A 524 17.13 -12.29 -35.48
C GLY A 524 18.61 -12.62 -35.70
N ASP A 525 19.53 -11.68 -35.50
CA ASP A 525 20.96 -11.90 -35.72
C ASP A 525 21.54 -12.84 -34.65
N PRO A 526 22.00 -14.05 -34.99
CA PRO A 526 22.57 -14.99 -34.03
C PRO A 526 23.85 -14.48 -33.36
N LYS A 527 24.51 -13.46 -33.92
CA LYS A 527 25.71 -12.83 -33.35
C LYS A 527 25.36 -11.69 -32.39
N ASN A 528 24.11 -11.21 -32.39
CA ASN A 528 23.68 -10.17 -31.47
C ASN A 528 23.59 -10.74 -30.04
N TRP A 529 24.20 -10.04 -29.10
CA TRP A 529 24.34 -10.49 -27.72
C TRP A 529 22.99 -10.53 -26.97
N ILE A 530 22.10 -9.56 -27.21
CA ILE A 530 20.75 -9.55 -26.63
C ILE A 530 19.88 -10.66 -27.23
N PHE A 531 20.00 -10.91 -28.54
CA PHE A 531 19.31 -12.04 -29.18
C PHE A 531 19.71 -13.39 -28.58
N GLN A 532 21.01 -13.61 -28.29
CA GLN A 532 21.48 -14.82 -27.62
C GLN A 532 20.90 -14.97 -26.20
N MET A 533 20.88 -13.87 -25.43
CA MET A 533 20.24 -13.85 -24.11
C MET A 533 18.75 -14.21 -24.20
N MET A 534 18.02 -13.63 -25.15
CA MET A 534 16.60 -13.92 -25.34
C MET A 534 16.37 -15.39 -25.70
N LYS A 535 17.19 -15.95 -26.59
CA LYS A 535 17.11 -17.39 -26.94
C LYS A 535 17.24 -18.27 -25.70
N PHE A 536 18.14 -17.93 -24.79
CA PHE A 536 18.29 -18.64 -23.53
C PHE A 536 17.12 -18.40 -22.57
N ALA A 537 16.64 -17.16 -22.43
CA ALA A 537 15.47 -16.84 -21.62
C ALA A 537 14.21 -17.59 -22.08
N ASP A 538 14.01 -17.74 -23.39
CA ASP A 538 12.92 -18.54 -23.96
C ASP A 538 13.01 -20.02 -23.56
N ILE A 539 14.22 -20.56 -23.42
CA ILE A 539 14.44 -21.93 -22.95
C ILE A 539 14.08 -22.04 -21.47
N LEU A 540 14.50 -21.07 -20.64
CA LEU A 540 14.12 -20.99 -19.23
C LEU A 540 12.59 -20.92 -19.07
N ARG A 541 11.94 -20.05 -19.84
CA ARG A 541 10.48 -19.92 -19.86
C ARG A 541 9.79 -21.22 -20.27
N LYS A 542 10.21 -21.83 -21.38
CA LYS A 542 9.62 -23.12 -21.84
C LYS A 542 9.78 -24.21 -20.79
N ARG A 543 10.94 -24.31 -20.16
CA ARG A 543 11.17 -25.26 -19.06
C ARG A 543 10.23 -24.99 -17.88
N ARG A 544 10.08 -23.73 -17.49
CA ARG A 544 9.17 -23.29 -16.43
C ARG A 544 7.72 -23.66 -16.76
N LEU A 545 7.23 -23.35 -17.96
CA LEU A 545 5.86 -23.69 -18.37
C LEU A 545 5.63 -25.21 -18.48
N ASN A 546 6.63 -25.97 -18.95
CA ASN A 546 6.54 -27.43 -19.09
C ASN A 546 6.46 -28.16 -17.73
N SER A 547 7.00 -27.58 -16.67
CA SER A 547 6.86 -28.10 -15.30
C SER A 547 5.56 -27.70 -14.60
N GLY A 548 4.57 -27.29 -15.39
CA GLY A 548 3.22 -27.06 -14.93
C GLY A 548 3.01 -25.72 -14.23
N ARG A 549 3.26 -24.60 -14.92
CA ARG A 549 3.20 -23.25 -14.33
C ARG A 549 2.36 -22.32 -15.17
N VAL A 550 1.62 -21.40 -14.53
CA VAL A 550 0.69 -20.51 -15.19
C VAL A 550 1.44 -19.33 -15.81
N ASP A 551 1.23 -19.06 -17.10
CA ASP A 551 1.64 -17.81 -17.74
C ASP A 551 0.46 -16.84 -17.75
N LEU A 552 0.41 -15.98 -16.74
CA LEU A 552 -0.60 -14.93 -16.65
C LEU A 552 -0.16 -13.75 -17.52
N ASN A 553 -0.44 -13.82 -18.83
CA ASN A 553 -0.28 -12.67 -19.71
C ASN A 553 -1.43 -11.67 -19.51
N LEU A 554 -1.42 -10.96 -18.39
CA LEU A 554 -2.36 -9.88 -18.11
C LEU A 554 -1.96 -8.64 -18.91
N LYS A 555 -2.91 -8.08 -19.67
CA LYS A 555 -2.68 -6.82 -20.38
C LYS A 555 -2.78 -5.67 -19.39
N GLU A 556 -1.68 -4.97 -19.16
CA GLU A 556 -1.67 -3.75 -18.37
C GLU A 556 -2.12 -2.56 -19.21
N ASN A 557 -2.76 -1.57 -18.59
CA ASN A 557 -3.19 -0.35 -19.26
C ASN A 557 -2.31 0.83 -18.88
N LYS A 558 -1.86 1.60 -19.87
CA LYS A 558 -1.09 2.83 -19.66
C LYS A 558 -1.97 4.04 -19.86
N VAL A 559 -1.97 4.92 -18.86
CA VAL A 559 -2.59 6.25 -18.92
C VAL A 559 -1.59 7.22 -19.51
N VAL A 560 -1.92 7.80 -20.66
CA VAL A 560 -1.14 8.85 -21.32
C VAL A 560 -1.75 10.20 -20.95
N THR A 561 -0.92 11.10 -20.41
CA THR A 561 -1.32 12.46 -20.02
C THR A 561 -0.57 13.51 -20.84
N ASP A 562 -1.17 14.69 -21.00
CA ASP A 562 -0.50 15.87 -21.55
C ASP A 562 0.32 16.60 -20.46
N SER A 563 0.93 17.73 -20.83
CA SER A 563 1.75 18.55 -19.92
C SER A 563 0.95 19.18 -18.77
N GLU A 564 -0.37 19.24 -18.88
CA GLU A 564 -1.28 19.75 -17.85
C GLU A 564 -1.89 18.62 -17.01
N HIS A 565 -1.37 17.39 -17.15
CA HIS A 565 -1.85 16.18 -16.46
C HIS A 565 -3.26 15.73 -16.86
N ASN A 566 -3.80 16.24 -17.97
CA ASN A 566 -5.08 15.74 -18.48
C ASN A 566 -4.87 14.44 -19.24
N VAL A 567 -5.78 13.49 -19.06
CA VAL A 567 -5.72 12.20 -19.78
C VAL A 567 -6.02 12.44 -21.26
N VAL A 568 -5.11 11.98 -22.10
CA VAL A 568 -5.22 12.02 -23.58
C VAL A 568 -5.68 10.67 -24.09
N GLU A 569 -5.13 9.59 -23.56
CA GLU A 569 -5.38 8.23 -24.03
C GLU A 569 -5.20 7.22 -22.89
N ILE A 570 -6.00 6.16 -22.89
CA ILE A 570 -5.78 4.97 -22.07
C ILE A 570 -5.71 3.79 -23.02
N ARG A 571 -4.57 3.10 -23.08
CA ARG A 571 -4.35 1.99 -23.99
C ARG A 571 -3.67 0.80 -23.31
N PRO A 572 -3.98 -0.44 -23.72
CA PRO A 572 -3.23 -1.60 -23.26
C PRO A 572 -1.79 -1.56 -23.76
N VAL A 573 -0.86 -2.07 -22.96
CA VAL A 573 0.55 -2.25 -23.30
C VAL A 573 0.81 -3.73 -23.51
N ASP A 574 1.44 -4.06 -24.63
CA ASP A 574 1.83 -5.43 -24.94
C ASP A 574 3.12 -5.80 -24.20
N ARG A 575 3.14 -7.02 -23.65
CA ARG A 575 4.33 -7.62 -23.05
C ARG A 575 5.31 -8.07 -24.15
N LEU A 576 6.37 -7.28 -24.34
CA LEU A 576 7.47 -7.54 -25.29
C LEU A 576 8.37 -8.74 -24.88
N GLN A 577 9.15 -9.29 -25.82
CA GLN A 577 10.14 -10.34 -25.54
C GLN A 577 11.25 -9.84 -24.62
N ALA A 578 11.64 -8.56 -24.76
CA ALA A 578 12.58 -7.93 -23.83
C ALA A 578 12.12 -7.96 -22.35
N HIS A 579 10.81 -7.86 -22.07
CA HIS A 579 10.31 -7.99 -20.70
C HIS A 579 10.47 -9.43 -20.18
N ILE A 580 10.20 -10.42 -21.04
CA ILE A 580 10.33 -11.84 -20.72
C ILE A 580 11.79 -12.20 -20.42
N LEU A 581 12.74 -11.64 -21.20
CA LEU A 581 14.17 -11.82 -20.98
C LEU A 581 14.58 -11.44 -19.56
N ILE A 582 14.22 -10.23 -19.12
CA ILE A 582 14.55 -9.74 -17.78
C ILE A 582 13.82 -10.56 -16.73
N GLU A 583 12.53 -10.85 -16.91
CA GLU A 583 11.75 -11.65 -15.97
C GLU A 583 12.38 -13.02 -15.70
N GLU A 584 12.75 -13.79 -16.72
CA GLU A 584 13.32 -15.13 -16.53
C GLU A 584 14.69 -15.09 -15.83
N PHE A 585 15.49 -14.04 -16.07
CA PHE A 585 16.77 -13.85 -15.39
C PHE A 585 16.55 -13.49 -13.91
N MET A 586 15.62 -12.58 -13.61
CA MET A 586 15.28 -12.20 -12.23
C MET A 586 14.65 -13.35 -11.45
N LEU A 587 13.73 -14.11 -12.08
CA LEU A 587 13.15 -15.32 -11.48
C LEU A 587 14.24 -16.33 -11.13
N SER A 588 15.21 -16.55 -12.03
CA SER A 588 16.33 -17.47 -11.77
C SER A 588 17.17 -17.05 -10.56
N ALA A 589 17.48 -15.75 -10.44
CA ALA A 589 18.21 -15.22 -9.28
C ALA A 589 17.40 -15.38 -7.98
N ASN A 590 16.14 -14.97 -7.97
CA ASN A 590 15.21 -15.07 -6.84
C ASN A 590 15.10 -16.50 -6.29
N ILE A 591 14.97 -17.49 -7.18
CA ILE A 591 14.90 -18.91 -6.82
C ILE A 591 16.22 -19.37 -6.19
N LYS A 592 17.35 -19.04 -6.81
CA LYS A 592 18.67 -19.51 -6.33
C LYS A 592 19.03 -18.90 -4.98
N VAL A 593 18.69 -17.63 -4.75
CA VAL A 593 18.84 -16.99 -3.44
C VAL A 593 17.94 -17.66 -2.40
N ALA A 594 16.66 -17.87 -2.71
CA ALA A 594 15.73 -18.54 -1.79
C ALA A 594 16.18 -19.96 -1.43
N GLU A 595 16.60 -20.76 -2.42
CA GLU A 595 17.15 -22.11 -2.22
C GLU A 595 18.38 -22.09 -1.31
N TYR A 596 19.25 -21.08 -1.46
CA TYR A 596 20.48 -20.96 -0.68
C TYR A 596 20.20 -20.58 0.77
N ILE A 597 19.36 -19.56 1.00
CA ILE A 597 18.98 -19.11 2.35
C ILE A 597 18.26 -20.24 3.10
N ARG A 598 17.30 -20.92 2.45
CA ARG A 598 16.60 -22.06 3.08
C ARG A 598 17.56 -23.17 3.51
N LYS A 599 18.51 -23.57 2.66
CA LYS A 599 19.51 -24.60 2.99
C LYS A 599 20.40 -24.23 4.17
N LYS A 600 20.50 -22.94 4.48
CA LYS A 600 21.26 -22.39 5.61
C LYS A 600 20.40 -22.14 6.83
N GLU A 601 19.10 -22.45 6.76
CA GLU A 601 18.14 -22.36 7.87
C GLU A 601 18.09 -20.97 8.52
N ARG A 602 18.28 -19.91 7.72
CA ARG A 602 18.19 -18.52 8.20
C ARG A 602 16.77 -17.95 8.00
N PRO A 603 16.20 -17.25 8.99
CA PRO A 603 14.94 -16.52 8.84
C PRO A 603 15.04 -15.46 7.74
N THR A 604 14.09 -15.46 6.81
CA THR A 604 13.95 -14.43 5.76
C THR A 604 12.50 -14.33 5.28
N LEU A 605 12.20 -13.33 4.46
CA LEU A 605 10.89 -13.16 3.82
C LEU A 605 10.81 -13.94 2.50
N TYR A 606 10.00 -14.99 2.49
CA TYR A 606 9.60 -15.69 1.27
C TYR A 606 8.40 -15.01 0.64
N ARG A 607 8.33 -15.07 -0.70
CA ARG A 607 7.16 -14.63 -1.47
C ARG A 607 6.26 -15.84 -1.71
N VAL A 608 5.25 -15.96 -0.87
CA VAL A 608 4.32 -17.08 -0.84
C VAL A 608 3.13 -16.81 -1.74
N HIS A 609 2.71 -17.83 -2.48
CA HIS A 609 1.43 -17.87 -3.18
C HIS A 609 0.85 -19.26 -2.98
N GLU A 610 -0.20 -19.36 -2.19
CA GLU A 610 -0.81 -20.65 -1.87
C GLU A 610 -1.62 -21.21 -3.05
N PRO A 611 -1.86 -22.54 -3.09
CA PRO A 611 -2.85 -23.12 -3.99
C PRO A 611 -4.26 -22.57 -3.70
N MET A 612 -5.18 -22.79 -4.64
CA MET A 612 -6.59 -22.45 -4.43
C MET A 612 -7.19 -23.24 -3.26
N ASP A 613 -8.04 -22.60 -2.47
CA ASP A 613 -8.77 -23.29 -1.41
C ASP A 613 -9.75 -24.34 -1.95
N VAL A 614 -10.07 -25.32 -1.11
CA VAL A 614 -11.00 -26.42 -1.45
C VAL A 614 -12.35 -25.89 -1.94
N GLU A 615 -12.89 -24.85 -1.29
CA GLU A 615 -14.16 -24.22 -1.68
C GLU A 615 -14.12 -23.67 -3.12
N LYS A 616 -12.98 -23.09 -3.53
CA LYS A 616 -12.79 -22.58 -4.90
C LYS A 616 -12.69 -23.69 -5.92
N LEU A 617 -12.00 -24.78 -5.57
CA LEU A 617 -11.89 -25.96 -6.41
C LEU A 617 -13.27 -26.64 -6.61
N GLU A 618 -14.06 -26.75 -5.55
CA GLU A 618 -15.44 -27.28 -5.61
C GLU A 618 -16.35 -26.40 -6.48
N MET A 619 -16.23 -25.07 -6.35
CA MET A 619 -16.93 -24.10 -7.19
C MET A 619 -16.58 -24.27 -8.68
N LEU A 620 -15.30 -24.43 -9.02
CA LEU A 620 -14.85 -24.67 -10.40
C LEU A 620 -15.31 -26.03 -10.94
N ASN A 621 -15.29 -27.09 -10.13
CA ASN A 621 -15.82 -28.39 -10.53
C ASN A 621 -17.34 -28.36 -10.75
N SER A 622 -18.06 -27.63 -9.90
CA SER A 622 -19.49 -27.39 -10.08
C SER A 622 -19.78 -26.67 -11.40
N PHE A 623 -18.94 -25.70 -11.78
CA PHE A 623 -19.02 -25.06 -13.09
C PHE A 623 -18.86 -26.07 -14.24
N LEU A 624 -17.83 -26.91 -14.20
CA LEU A 624 -17.56 -27.91 -15.25
C LEU A 624 -18.76 -28.86 -15.43
N ASN A 625 -19.28 -29.38 -14.32
CA ASN A 625 -20.43 -30.28 -14.32
C ASN A 625 -21.70 -29.62 -14.88
N LEU A 626 -22.01 -28.38 -14.46
CA LEU A 626 -23.18 -27.64 -14.94
C LEU A 626 -23.11 -27.33 -16.44
N ASN A 627 -21.91 -27.16 -16.99
CA ASN A 627 -21.70 -26.91 -18.41
C ASN A 627 -21.51 -28.20 -19.22
N GLY A 628 -21.72 -29.37 -18.62
CA GLY A 628 -21.58 -30.67 -19.30
C GLY A 628 -20.15 -30.98 -19.76
N VAL A 629 -19.15 -30.33 -19.17
CA VAL A 629 -17.73 -30.56 -19.48
C VAL A 629 -17.31 -31.84 -18.78
N ASN A 630 -16.94 -32.87 -19.55
CA ASN A 630 -16.50 -34.15 -19.01
C ASN A 630 -15.02 -34.09 -18.56
N ALA A 631 -14.74 -33.23 -17.57
CA ALA A 631 -13.44 -33.09 -16.93
C ALA A 631 -13.63 -32.63 -15.48
N GLN A 632 -12.68 -32.97 -14.61
CA GLN A 632 -12.69 -32.59 -13.21
C GLN A 632 -11.30 -32.12 -12.77
N LEU A 633 -11.27 -31.06 -11.96
CA LEU A 633 -10.10 -30.67 -11.18
C LEU A 633 -10.03 -31.58 -9.95
N HIS A 634 -9.09 -32.52 -9.93
CA HIS A 634 -8.90 -33.41 -8.79
C HIS A 634 -8.08 -32.75 -7.68
N ASP A 635 -7.20 -31.85 -8.08
CA ASP A 635 -6.31 -31.10 -7.22
C ASP A 635 -6.08 -29.70 -7.82
N THR A 636 -5.26 -28.91 -7.13
CA THR A 636 -4.80 -27.62 -7.61
C THR A 636 -3.50 -27.77 -8.41
N ASN A 637 -3.08 -28.98 -8.79
CA ASN A 637 -1.88 -29.12 -9.60
C ASN A 637 -2.17 -28.59 -11.00
N TYR A 638 -1.15 -28.00 -11.60
CA TYR A 638 -1.30 -27.40 -12.92
C TYR A 638 -1.64 -28.44 -13.98
N GLU A 639 -1.17 -29.67 -13.88
CA GLU A 639 -1.54 -30.75 -14.81
C GLU A 639 -3.05 -30.96 -14.87
N SER A 640 -3.72 -30.93 -13.70
CA SER A 640 -5.18 -31.04 -13.62
C SER A 640 -5.86 -29.82 -14.26
N ILE A 641 -5.37 -28.61 -13.95
CA ILE A 641 -5.88 -27.37 -14.55
C ILE A 641 -5.68 -27.36 -16.07
N ARG A 642 -4.50 -27.71 -16.55
CA ARG A 642 -4.15 -27.76 -17.97
C ARG A 642 -5.03 -28.76 -18.72
N HIS A 643 -5.25 -29.95 -18.16
CA HIS A 643 -6.15 -30.93 -18.76
C HIS A 643 -7.56 -30.36 -18.92
N VAL A 644 -8.10 -29.70 -17.89
CA VAL A 644 -9.41 -29.03 -17.98
C VAL A 644 -9.40 -27.91 -19.02
N LEU A 645 -8.35 -27.07 -19.03
CA LEU A 645 -8.20 -25.99 -20.00
C LEU A 645 -8.17 -26.51 -21.45
N GLN A 646 -7.53 -27.66 -21.70
CA GLN A 646 -7.50 -28.30 -23.02
C GLN A 646 -8.86 -28.89 -23.41
N VAL A 647 -9.62 -29.44 -22.47
CA VAL A 647 -10.97 -29.98 -22.74
C VAL A 647 -11.97 -28.86 -22.99
N ILE A 648 -11.84 -27.72 -22.31
CA ILE A 648 -12.75 -26.59 -22.43
C ILE A 648 -12.38 -25.62 -23.57
N GLU A 649 -11.18 -25.75 -24.14
CA GLU A 649 -10.69 -24.94 -25.26
C GLU A 649 -11.67 -24.97 -26.45
N GLY A 650 -12.05 -23.80 -26.94
CA GLY A 650 -13.02 -23.63 -28.03
C GLY A 650 -14.48 -23.80 -27.63
N SER A 651 -14.78 -24.16 -26.36
CA SER A 651 -16.16 -24.24 -25.89
C SER A 651 -16.75 -22.84 -25.59
N PRO A 652 -18.09 -22.67 -25.66
CA PRO A 652 -18.73 -21.42 -25.25
C PRO A 652 -18.43 -21.00 -23.80
N SER A 653 -18.06 -21.98 -22.95
CA SER A 653 -17.81 -21.81 -21.52
C SER A 653 -16.33 -21.57 -21.18
N GLU A 654 -15.42 -21.60 -22.17
CA GLU A 654 -13.98 -21.40 -21.97
C GLU A 654 -13.67 -20.06 -21.31
N ARG A 655 -14.20 -18.98 -21.88
CA ARG A 655 -13.99 -17.60 -21.38
C ARG A 655 -14.44 -17.46 -19.93
N LEU A 656 -15.62 -18.02 -19.63
CA LEU A 656 -16.23 -18.03 -18.31
C LEU A 656 -15.37 -18.76 -17.29
N PHE A 657 -14.89 -19.94 -17.66
CA PHE A 657 -14.03 -20.76 -16.83
C PHE A 657 -12.69 -20.07 -16.57
N ASN A 658 -12.06 -19.48 -17.61
CA ASN A 658 -10.79 -18.76 -17.46
C ASN A 658 -10.90 -17.59 -16.47
N ILE A 659 -11.97 -16.79 -16.56
CA ILE A 659 -12.24 -15.70 -15.59
C ILE A 659 -12.42 -16.27 -14.19
N SER A 660 -13.19 -17.36 -14.06
CA SER A 660 -13.48 -17.99 -12.77
C SER A 660 -12.24 -18.60 -12.12
N LEU A 661 -11.38 -19.22 -12.93
CA LEU A 661 -10.10 -19.80 -12.53
C LEU A 661 -9.16 -18.70 -12.02
N LEU A 662 -9.01 -17.61 -12.77
CA LEU A 662 -8.17 -16.47 -12.36
C LEU A 662 -8.61 -15.88 -11.00
N ARG A 663 -9.92 -15.77 -10.77
CA ARG A 663 -10.48 -15.25 -9.51
C ARG A 663 -10.43 -16.25 -8.35
N SER A 664 -10.09 -17.50 -8.65
CA SER A 664 -9.93 -18.55 -7.65
C SER A 664 -8.50 -18.62 -7.11
N PHE A 665 -7.53 -18.04 -7.81
CA PHE A 665 -6.15 -17.93 -7.33
C PHE A 665 -6.05 -17.05 -6.09
N MET A 666 -5.20 -17.49 -5.16
CA MET A 666 -4.90 -16.74 -3.94
C MET A 666 -3.97 -15.58 -4.23
N GLN A 667 -4.07 -14.51 -3.44
CA GLN A 667 -3.15 -13.39 -3.55
C GLN A 667 -1.80 -13.75 -2.93
N ALA A 668 -0.69 -13.42 -3.61
CA ALA A 668 0.64 -13.62 -3.06
C ALA A 668 0.97 -12.62 -1.93
N TYR A 669 1.72 -13.06 -0.92
CA TYR A 669 2.10 -12.28 0.26
C TYR A 669 3.51 -12.63 0.75
N TYR A 670 4.07 -11.83 1.66
CA TYR A 670 5.35 -12.10 2.31
C TYR A 670 5.15 -12.87 3.61
N SER A 671 5.92 -13.94 3.80
CA SER A 671 5.88 -14.81 4.98
C SER A 671 7.29 -15.22 5.42
N GLY A 672 7.48 -15.48 6.71
CA GLY A 672 8.68 -16.17 7.20
C GLY A 672 8.70 -17.66 6.86
N GLU A 673 7.54 -18.22 6.53
CA GLU A 673 7.39 -19.62 6.14
C GLU A 673 7.54 -19.79 4.63
N TYR A 674 8.29 -20.82 4.21
CA TYR A 674 8.54 -21.13 2.79
C TYR A 674 7.45 -22.05 2.21
N LEU A 675 6.19 -21.60 2.19
CA LEU A 675 5.06 -22.39 1.67
C LEU A 675 5.05 -22.56 0.14
N GLY A 676 6.03 -21.98 -0.55
CA GLY A 676 6.17 -22.00 -2.00
C GLY A 676 5.31 -20.95 -2.71
N HIS A 677 5.52 -20.85 -4.02
CA HIS A 677 4.81 -19.93 -4.90
C HIS A 677 4.09 -20.71 -5.98
N TRP A 678 2.85 -21.11 -5.70
CA TRP A 678 2.02 -21.96 -6.56
C TRP A 678 1.84 -21.40 -7.98
N GLY A 679 1.52 -20.11 -8.14
CA GLY A 679 1.30 -19.52 -9.48
C GLY A 679 2.52 -19.57 -10.40
N LEU A 680 3.72 -19.54 -9.81
CA LEU A 680 5.00 -19.67 -10.48
C LEU A 680 5.58 -21.09 -10.34
N GLY A 681 4.86 -22.01 -9.69
CA GLY A 681 5.26 -23.37 -9.30
C GLY A 681 6.62 -23.51 -8.62
N PHE A 682 7.14 -22.49 -7.95
CA PHE A 682 8.45 -22.56 -7.27
C PHE A 682 8.30 -23.05 -5.84
N LYS A 683 9.18 -23.96 -5.40
CA LYS A 683 9.21 -24.43 -4.01
C LYS A 683 9.83 -23.39 -3.09
N ASP A 684 10.97 -22.85 -3.53
CA ASP A 684 11.72 -21.82 -2.84
C ASP A 684 11.65 -20.55 -3.69
N TYR A 685 11.01 -19.49 -3.17
CA TYR A 685 10.91 -18.21 -3.87
C TYR A 685 10.88 -17.04 -2.90
N CYS A 686 11.73 -16.05 -3.14
CA CYS A 686 11.81 -14.79 -2.41
C CYS A 686 11.99 -13.66 -3.44
N HIS A 687 11.70 -12.43 -3.04
CA HIS A 687 12.10 -11.28 -3.85
C HIS A 687 13.48 -10.80 -3.39
N PHE A 688 14.42 -10.69 -4.33
CA PHE A 688 15.80 -10.25 -4.10
C PHE A 688 16.23 -9.15 -5.09
N THR A 689 15.57 -9.05 -6.25
CA THR A 689 16.02 -8.29 -7.42
C THR A 689 15.54 -6.84 -7.49
N SER A 690 14.87 -6.30 -6.47
CA SER A 690 14.44 -4.90 -6.46
C SER A 690 14.52 -4.19 -5.09
N PRO A 691 15.69 -4.19 -4.43
CA PRO A 691 15.85 -3.61 -3.09
C PRO A 691 15.76 -2.07 -3.04
N ILE A 692 15.84 -1.36 -4.17
CA ILE A 692 15.63 0.10 -4.20
C ILE A 692 14.17 0.45 -3.87
N ARG A 693 13.23 -0.43 -4.26
CA ARG A 693 11.79 -0.16 -4.22
C ARG A 693 10.98 -1.16 -3.38
N ARG A 694 11.60 -2.19 -2.82
CA ARG A 694 10.94 -3.18 -1.94
C ARG A 694 11.81 -3.51 -0.73
N TYR A 695 11.27 -3.28 0.46
CA TYR A 695 11.95 -3.59 1.72
C TYR A 695 12.17 -5.10 1.92
N PRO A 696 11.26 -6.02 1.50
CA PRO A 696 11.54 -7.46 1.56
C PRO A 696 12.82 -7.89 0.86
N ASP A 697 13.14 -7.28 -0.29
CA ASP A 697 14.39 -7.54 -1.01
C ASP A 697 15.60 -7.07 -0.19
N LEU A 698 15.51 -5.92 0.47
CA LEU A 698 16.56 -5.41 1.37
C LEU A 698 16.79 -6.34 2.58
N VAL A 699 15.72 -6.92 3.14
CA VAL A 699 15.81 -7.96 4.17
C VAL A 699 16.54 -9.19 3.63
N CYS A 700 16.17 -9.67 2.44
CA CYS A 700 16.85 -10.79 1.78
C CYS A 700 18.35 -10.51 1.54
N HIS A 701 18.72 -9.29 1.14
CA HIS A 701 20.12 -8.89 0.96
C HIS A 701 20.90 -9.01 2.28
N ARG A 702 20.37 -8.48 3.39
CA ARG A 702 21.01 -8.54 4.71
C ARG A 702 21.17 -9.98 5.21
N VAL A 703 20.15 -10.82 5.04
CA VAL A 703 20.21 -12.23 5.43
C VAL A 703 21.23 -12.99 4.57
N LEU A 704 21.27 -12.74 3.25
CA LEU A 704 22.24 -13.38 2.38
C LEU A 704 23.67 -12.93 2.72
N GLU A 705 23.88 -11.64 3.00
CA GLU A 705 25.16 -11.09 3.44
C GLU A 705 25.65 -11.74 4.74
N SER A 706 24.80 -11.86 5.77
CA SER A 706 25.20 -12.48 7.04
C SER A 706 25.60 -13.94 6.88
N ILE A 707 24.95 -14.68 5.96
CA ILE A 707 25.35 -16.05 5.61
C ILE A 707 26.75 -16.07 4.98
N LEU A 708 27.02 -15.15 4.04
CA LEU A 708 28.31 -15.11 3.32
C LEU A 708 29.47 -14.70 4.24
N LEU A 709 29.22 -13.80 5.19
CA LEU A 709 30.20 -13.35 6.18
C LEU A 709 30.30 -14.28 7.40
N SER A 710 29.43 -15.29 7.48
CA SER A 710 29.31 -16.19 8.64
C SER A 710 29.03 -15.44 9.96
N GLU A 711 28.20 -14.40 9.86
CA GLU A 711 27.75 -13.57 10.97
C GLU A 711 26.48 -14.13 11.64
N GLU A 712 26.05 -13.48 12.73
CA GLU A 712 24.81 -13.81 13.43
C GLU A 712 23.57 -13.49 12.57
N GLU A 713 22.43 -14.03 12.99
CA GLU A 713 21.14 -13.74 12.35
C GLU A 713 20.79 -12.26 12.51
N PRO A 714 20.53 -11.52 11.42
CA PRO A 714 20.16 -10.11 11.51
C PRO A 714 18.75 -9.93 12.10
N TYR A 715 17.90 -10.96 12.03
CA TYR A 715 16.50 -10.92 12.44
C TYR A 715 16.11 -12.25 13.10
N SER A 716 15.27 -12.17 14.12
CA SER A 716 14.60 -13.36 14.68
C SER A 716 13.43 -13.81 13.80
N GLU A 717 12.93 -15.04 14.02
CA GLU A 717 11.72 -15.52 13.35
C GLU A 717 10.50 -14.63 13.61
N GLU A 718 10.38 -14.06 14.82
CA GLU A 718 9.28 -13.17 15.18
C GLU A 718 9.40 -11.83 14.44
N ASP A 719 10.61 -11.28 14.30
CA ASP A 719 10.83 -10.06 13.50
C ASP A 719 10.37 -10.27 12.05
N ILE A 720 10.79 -11.38 11.43
CA ILE A 720 10.43 -11.73 10.05
C ILE A 720 8.91 -11.88 9.90
N LYS A 721 8.24 -12.50 10.87
CA LYS A 721 6.77 -12.64 10.86
C LYS A 721 6.07 -11.27 10.89
N ILE A 722 6.50 -10.38 11.78
CA ILE A 722 5.97 -9.01 11.87
C ILE A 722 6.25 -8.23 10.58
N MET A 723 7.46 -8.33 10.04
CA MET A 723 7.84 -7.69 8.77
C MET A 723 7.01 -8.21 7.59
N GLY A 724 6.72 -9.52 7.53
CA GLY A 724 5.90 -10.12 6.48
C GLY A 724 4.47 -9.60 6.48
N LEU A 725 3.86 -9.44 7.66
CA LEU A 725 2.53 -8.85 7.80
C LEU A 725 2.50 -7.38 7.35
N HIS A 726 3.48 -6.58 7.79
CA HIS A 726 3.59 -5.16 7.46
C HIS A 726 3.83 -4.93 5.97
N THR A 727 4.86 -5.57 5.39
CA THR A 727 5.22 -5.39 3.98
C THR A 727 4.12 -5.87 3.03
N SER A 728 3.40 -6.94 3.39
CA SER A 728 2.20 -7.38 2.63
C SER A 728 1.02 -6.42 2.76
N HIS A 729 0.91 -5.70 3.87
CA HIS A 729 -0.12 -4.67 4.05
C HIS A 729 0.18 -3.44 3.18
N GLU A 730 1.40 -2.91 3.24
CA GLU A 730 1.79 -1.74 2.44
C GLU A 730 1.81 -2.05 0.93
N GLU A 731 2.17 -3.26 0.50
CA GLU A 731 2.05 -3.67 -0.92
C GLU A 731 0.58 -3.62 -1.41
N ARG A 732 -0.36 -4.11 -0.59
CA ARG A 732 -1.80 -4.05 -0.93
C ARG A 732 -2.29 -2.62 -1.00
N LYS A 733 -1.90 -1.80 -0.02
CA LYS A 733 -2.25 -0.38 0.05
C LYS A 733 -1.68 0.38 -1.16
N ALA A 734 -0.45 0.08 -1.59
CA ALA A 734 0.14 0.63 -2.80
C ALA A 734 -0.69 0.23 -4.04
N THR A 735 -0.95 -1.06 -4.21
CA THR A 735 -1.75 -1.59 -5.33
C THR A 735 -3.15 -0.98 -5.39
N ASP A 736 -3.83 -0.86 -4.25
CA ASP A 736 -5.16 -0.26 -4.16
C ASP A 736 -5.13 1.22 -4.55
N SER A 737 -4.08 1.95 -4.16
CA SER A 737 -3.90 3.36 -4.52
C SER A 737 -3.64 3.57 -6.02
N GLU A 738 -2.85 2.69 -6.65
CA GLU A 738 -2.58 2.72 -8.08
C GLU A 738 -3.83 2.41 -8.89
N ARG A 739 -4.61 1.41 -8.46
CA ARG A 739 -5.89 1.04 -9.07
C ARG A 739 -6.91 2.18 -8.97
N ASP A 740 -7.03 2.80 -7.80
CA ASP A 740 -7.94 3.92 -7.58
C ASP A 740 -7.54 5.15 -8.40
N TYR A 741 -6.23 5.43 -8.49
CA TYR A 741 -5.70 6.51 -9.32
C TYR A 741 -6.01 6.27 -10.80
N TYR A 742 -5.74 5.06 -11.29
CA TYR A 742 -6.10 4.66 -12.65
C TYR A 742 -7.60 4.88 -12.93
N LYS A 743 -8.46 4.41 -12.02
CA LYS A 743 -9.91 4.52 -12.15
C LYS A 743 -10.37 5.99 -12.12
N LEU A 744 -9.75 6.83 -11.29
CA LEU A 744 -10.01 8.26 -11.25
C LEU A 744 -9.63 8.92 -12.59
N LYS A 745 -8.47 8.57 -13.16
CA LYS A 745 -8.06 9.05 -14.48
C LYS A 745 -8.96 8.55 -15.61
N ALA A 746 -9.45 7.31 -15.53
CA ALA A 746 -10.48 6.82 -16.45
C ALA A 746 -11.79 7.60 -16.33
N CYS A 747 -12.21 7.98 -15.12
CA CYS A 747 -13.37 8.85 -14.91
C CYS A 747 -13.17 10.23 -15.59
N ARG A 748 -12.00 10.84 -15.44
CA ARG A 748 -11.66 12.12 -16.12
C ARG A 748 -11.65 11.99 -17.63
N PHE A 749 -11.14 10.88 -18.15
CA PHE A 749 -11.14 10.60 -19.57
C PHE A 749 -12.57 10.49 -20.13
N LEU A 750 -13.46 9.77 -19.44
CA LEU A 750 -14.87 9.64 -19.84
C LEU A 750 -15.61 10.98 -19.81
N GLU A 751 -15.40 11.79 -18.76
CA GLU A 751 -15.98 13.13 -18.64
C GLU A 751 -15.53 14.04 -19.79
N LYS A 752 -14.23 14.08 -20.10
CA LYS A 752 -13.64 14.92 -21.16
C LYS A 752 -14.08 14.49 -22.56
N THR A 753 -14.12 13.19 -22.82
CA THR A 753 -14.45 12.65 -24.16
C THR A 753 -15.96 12.65 -24.43
N GLY A 754 -16.79 12.64 -23.40
CA GLY A 754 -18.25 12.59 -23.52
C GLY A 754 -18.77 11.30 -24.15
N ILE A 755 -17.97 10.23 -24.15
CA ILE A 755 -18.40 8.91 -24.65
C ILE A 755 -19.49 8.39 -23.73
N LYS A 756 -20.62 7.99 -24.33
CA LYS A 756 -21.79 7.51 -23.57
C LYS A 756 -22.08 6.04 -23.79
N GLU A 757 -21.66 5.43 -24.89
CA GLU A 757 -22.03 4.05 -25.22
C GLU A 757 -20.81 3.15 -25.20
N PHE A 758 -20.96 1.98 -24.58
CA PHE A 758 -19.88 1.01 -24.42
C PHE A 758 -20.38 -0.39 -24.68
N THR A 759 -19.51 -1.22 -25.26
CA THR A 759 -19.59 -2.66 -25.04
C THR A 759 -18.95 -2.94 -23.69
N ALA A 760 -19.68 -3.64 -22.83
CA ALA A 760 -19.21 -4.03 -21.51
C ALA A 760 -19.28 -5.54 -21.33
N THR A 761 -18.30 -6.10 -20.62
CA THR A 761 -18.25 -7.52 -20.25
C THR A 761 -18.69 -7.67 -18.81
N LEU A 762 -19.64 -8.55 -18.49
CA LEU A 762 -20.00 -8.86 -17.11
C LEU A 762 -18.85 -9.57 -16.41
N VAL A 763 -18.25 -8.93 -15.40
CA VAL A 763 -17.11 -9.49 -14.66
C VAL A 763 -17.49 -10.00 -13.27
N GLY A 764 -18.65 -9.61 -12.72
CA GLY A 764 -19.10 -10.08 -11.41
C GLY A 764 -20.49 -9.58 -11.06
N PHE A 765 -21.08 -10.08 -9.98
CA PHE A 765 -22.28 -9.51 -9.40
C PHE A 765 -22.39 -9.78 -7.90
N LYS A 766 -23.18 -8.97 -7.23
CA LYS A 766 -23.66 -9.10 -5.85
C LYS A 766 -25.17 -8.83 -5.87
N ALA A 767 -25.87 -9.12 -4.78
CA ALA A 767 -27.32 -8.86 -4.69
C ALA A 767 -27.68 -7.44 -5.17
N ALA A 768 -27.00 -6.40 -4.71
CA ALA A 768 -27.38 -5.03 -5.09
C ALA A 768 -26.85 -4.52 -6.45
N VAL A 769 -25.85 -5.19 -7.05
CA VAL A 769 -25.09 -4.62 -8.19
C VAL A 769 -24.49 -5.70 -9.10
N ALA A 770 -24.43 -5.44 -10.40
CA ALA A 770 -23.57 -6.14 -11.34
C ALA A 770 -22.31 -5.29 -11.64
N PHE A 771 -21.17 -5.94 -11.78
CA PHE A 771 -19.88 -5.35 -12.13
C PHE A 771 -19.56 -5.69 -13.58
N VAL A 772 -19.25 -4.68 -14.37
CA VAL A 772 -18.91 -4.83 -15.78
C VAL A 772 -17.58 -4.14 -16.10
N GLU A 773 -16.80 -4.70 -17.00
CA GLU A 773 -15.61 -4.04 -17.56
C GLU A 773 -15.97 -3.41 -18.90
N LEU A 774 -15.78 -2.10 -19.03
CA LEU A 774 -15.97 -1.37 -20.28
C LEU A 774 -14.82 -1.67 -21.24
N ASN A 775 -15.06 -1.75 -22.55
CA ASN A 775 -13.97 -2.06 -23.49
C ASN A 775 -13.08 -0.85 -23.84
N ASN A 776 -13.61 0.39 -23.79
CA ASN A 776 -12.85 1.59 -24.18
C ASN A 776 -13.30 2.85 -23.39
N PRO A 777 -12.53 3.32 -22.40
CA PRO A 777 -11.30 2.70 -21.90
C PRO A 777 -11.62 1.40 -21.11
N PRO A 778 -10.65 0.47 -21.00
CA PRO A 778 -10.75 -0.69 -20.12
C PRO A 778 -10.86 -0.26 -18.65
N VAL A 779 -12.08 -0.22 -18.10
CA VAL A 779 -12.32 0.19 -16.72
C VAL A 779 -13.56 -0.49 -16.15
N GLU A 780 -13.51 -0.85 -14.86
CA GLU A 780 -14.64 -1.42 -14.14
C GLU A 780 -15.72 -0.37 -13.86
N ALA A 781 -16.96 -0.70 -14.22
CA ALA A 781 -18.18 0.05 -13.98
C ALA A 781 -19.24 -0.82 -13.29
N ILE A 782 -20.27 -0.16 -12.75
CA ILE A 782 -21.32 -0.77 -11.94
C ILE A 782 -22.67 -0.55 -12.59
N ILE A 783 -23.47 -1.62 -12.64
CA ILE A 783 -24.88 -1.58 -13.03
C ILE A 783 -25.72 -1.91 -11.79
N PRO A 784 -26.54 -0.96 -11.29
CA PRO A 784 -27.44 -1.24 -10.18
C PRO A 784 -28.42 -2.37 -10.50
N ALA A 785 -28.76 -3.20 -9.51
CA ALA A 785 -29.70 -4.33 -9.71
C ALA A 785 -31.07 -3.90 -10.26
N ILE A 786 -31.49 -2.66 -10.00
CA ILE A 786 -32.74 -2.07 -10.51
C ILE A 786 -32.82 -2.10 -12.05
N GLU A 787 -31.69 -2.14 -12.76
CA GLU A 787 -31.66 -2.26 -14.21
C GLU A 787 -32.12 -3.64 -14.69
N PHE A 788 -31.99 -4.68 -13.86
CA PHE A 788 -32.33 -6.06 -14.20
C PHE A 788 -33.62 -6.57 -13.55
N THR A 789 -34.03 -6.01 -12.42
CA THR A 789 -35.20 -6.44 -11.64
C THR A 789 -35.81 -5.27 -10.85
N ASP A 790 -37.13 -5.25 -10.70
CA ASP A 790 -37.82 -4.22 -9.89
C ASP A 790 -37.66 -4.43 -8.38
N GLU A 791 -37.19 -5.60 -7.96
CA GLU A 791 -36.97 -5.95 -6.55
C GLU A 791 -35.71 -5.31 -5.97
N GLY A 792 -34.83 -4.77 -6.82
CA GLY A 792 -33.57 -4.14 -6.40
C GLY A 792 -32.49 -5.12 -5.92
N GLU A 793 -32.72 -6.43 -6.04
CA GLU A 793 -31.75 -7.47 -5.69
C GLU A 793 -31.64 -8.55 -6.78
N LEU A 794 -30.44 -8.78 -7.28
CA LEU A 794 -30.08 -9.88 -8.17
C LEU A 794 -30.08 -11.19 -7.39
N GLN A 795 -30.89 -12.14 -7.82
CA GLN A 795 -30.89 -13.49 -7.30
C GLN A 795 -29.95 -14.35 -8.14
N ALA A 796 -28.88 -14.85 -7.51
CA ALA A 796 -27.98 -15.80 -8.13
C ALA A 796 -28.74 -17.10 -8.43
N GLU A 797 -28.66 -17.58 -9.67
CA GLU A 797 -29.07 -18.95 -10.02
C GLU A 797 -27.92 -19.93 -9.79
N THR A 798 -26.70 -19.47 -10.08
CA THR A 798 -25.43 -20.15 -9.79
C THR A 798 -24.40 -19.10 -9.36
N ASP A 799 -23.20 -19.52 -8.97
CA ASP A 799 -22.09 -18.59 -8.67
C ASP A 799 -21.67 -17.72 -9.87
N PHE A 800 -22.15 -18.06 -11.07
CA PHE A 800 -21.72 -17.44 -12.33
C PHE A 800 -22.85 -16.80 -13.11
N THR A 801 -24.10 -17.00 -12.69
CA THR A 801 -25.28 -16.56 -13.44
C THR A 801 -26.37 -16.01 -12.54
N PHE A 802 -27.11 -15.04 -13.06
CA PHE A 802 -28.34 -14.54 -12.43
C PHE A 802 -29.42 -14.32 -13.49
N TYR A 803 -30.67 -14.49 -13.09
CA TYR A 803 -31.81 -14.25 -13.97
C TYR A 803 -32.30 -12.80 -13.85
N SER A 804 -32.47 -12.14 -14.99
CA SER A 804 -33.13 -10.85 -15.07
C SER A 804 -34.60 -11.01 -15.39
N LYS A 805 -35.46 -10.59 -14.46
CA LYS A 805 -36.91 -10.52 -14.67
C LYS A 805 -37.30 -9.50 -15.74
N LYS A 806 -36.60 -8.36 -15.82
CA LYS A 806 -36.90 -7.29 -16.80
C LYS A 806 -36.63 -7.69 -18.25
N TYR A 807 -35.53 -8.39 -18.47
CA TYR A 807 -35.14 -8.83 -19.81
C TYR A 807 -35.58 -10.26 -20.11
N THR A 808 -36.19 -10.94 -19.13
CA THR A 808 -36.56 -12.36 -19.20
C THR A 808 -35.40 -13.21 -19.72
N LYS A 809 -34.19 -12.92 -19.24
CA LYS A 809 -32.92 -13.45 -19.75
C LYS A 809 -31.98 -13.77 -18.60
N GLN A 810 -31.27 -14.88 -18.71
CA GLN A 810 -30.15 -15.21 -17.84
C GLN A 810 -28.89 -14.47 -18.29
N TYR A 811 -28.21 -13.83 -17.35
CA TYR A 811 -26.92 -13.19 -17.57
C TYR A 811 -25.83 -14.04 -16.94
N SER A 812 -24.77 -14.29 -17.72
CA SER A 812 -23.62 -15.09 -17.29
C SER A 812 -22.35 -14.24 -17.27
N LEU A 813 -21.43 -14.53 -16.34
CA LEU A 813 -20.11 -13.86 -16.35
C LEU A 813 -19.45 -13.99 -17.75
N GLY A 814 -18.58 -13.06 -18.11
CA GLY A 814 -17.94 -13.00 -19.42
C GLY A 814 -18.86 -12.60 -20.58
N GLU A 815 -20.19 -12.56 -20.40
CA GLU A 815 -21.15 -12.10 -21.41
C GLU A 815 -20.93 -10.62 -21.73
N THR A 816 -20.99 -10.28 -23.01
CA THR A 816 -20.84 -8.89 -23.48
C THR A 816 -22.17 -8.30 -23.92
N PHE A 817 -22.47 -7.09 -23.49
CA PHE A 817 -23.68 -6.37 -23.90
C PHE A 817 -23.43 -4.85 -23.93
N LEU A 818 -24.34 -4.12 -24.57
CA LEU A 818 -24.27 -2.67 -24.70
C LEU A 818 -24.82 -1.97 -23.46
N VAL A 819 -24.05 -1.02 -22.94
CA VAL A 819 -24.41 -0.18 -21.81
C VAL A 819 -24.24 1.30 -22.16
N GLU A 820 -24.93 2.14 -21.40
CA GLU A 820 -24.80 3.60 -21.50
C GLU A 820 -24.28 4.17 -20.18
N LEU A 821 -23.38 5.17 -20.24
CA LEU A 821 -22.94 5.93 -19.08
C LEU A 821 -24.14 6.66 -18.46
N ASP A 822 -24.38 6.37 -17.18
CA ASP A 822 -25.43 7.03 -16.42
C ASP A 822 -24.89 8.20 -15.61
N ARG A 823 -23.90 7.92 -14.74
CA ARG A 823 -23.20 8.94 -13.95
C ARG A 823 -21.81 8.50 -13.54
N ILE A 824 -20.96 9.48 -13.28
CA ILE A 824 -19.64 9.29 -12.68
C ILE A 824 -19.70 9.87 -11.27
N ASP A 825 -19.27 9.07 -10.30
CA ASP A 825 -19.12 9.47 -8.91
C ASP A 825 -17.63 9.64 -8.61
N PHE A 826 -17.15 10.87 -8.66
CA PHE A 826 -15.75 11.16 -8.40
C PHE A 826 -15.37 10.85 -6.96
N GLU A 827 -16.25 11.08 -5.99
CA GLU A 827 -15.94 10.88 -4.57
C GLU A 827 -15.81 9.41 -4.23
N GLU A 828 -16.72 8.56 -4.73
CA GLU A 828 -16.60 7.11 -4.59
C GLU A 828 -15.61 6.46 -5.59
N ILE A 829 -15.12 7.22 -6.58
CA ILE A 829 -14.31 6.72 -7.71
C ILE A 829 -15.05 5.55 -8.40
N LYS A 830 -16.29 5.80 -8.81
CA LYS A 830 -17.17 4.81 -9.44
C LYS A 830 -17.80 5.34 -10.70
N ILE A 831 -17.91 4.44 -11.67
CA ILE A 831 -18.61 4.66 -12.93
C ILE A 831 -19.90 3.85 -12.86
N TYR A 832 -21.04 4.52 -13.00
CA TYR A 832 -22.34 3.88 -13.08
C TYR A 832 -22.79 3.86 -14.53
N VAL A 833 -23.17 2.67 -15.00
CA VAL A 833 -23.73 2.47 -16.33
C VAL A 833 -25.09 1.80 -16.20
N LYS A 834 -25.91 1.96 -17.23
CA LYS A 834 -27.26 1.39 -17.33
C LYS A 834 -27.40 0.58 -18.60
N MET A 835 -28.40 -0.28 -18.62
CA MET A 835 -28.65 -1.12 -19.78
C MET A 835 -29.18 -0.25 -20.93
N LYS A 836 -28.59 -0.39 -22.13
CA LYS A 836 -29.10 0.33 -23.30
C LYS A 836 -30.49 -0.22 -23.65
N LYS A 837 -31.52 0.64 -23.61
CA LYS A 837 -32.89 0.23 -23.99
C LYS A 837 -32.88 -0.27 -25.44
N PHE A 838 -33.36 -1.49 -25.66
CA PHE A 838 -33.63 -2.00 -27.00
C PHE A 838 -34.68 -1.09 -27.67
N GLN A 839 -34.26 -0.22 -28.59
CA GLN A 839 -35.19 0.33 -29.56
C GLN A 839 -35.57 -0.83 -30.48
N LYS A 840 -36.78 -1.38 -30.31
CA LYS A 840 -37.41 -2.19 -31.36
C LYS A 840 -37.37 -1.33 -32.63
N LYS A 841 -36.59 -1.72 -33.65
CA LYS A 841 -36.83 -1.23 -35.00
C LYS A 841 -38.28 -1.60 -35.31
N GLY A 842 -39.11 -0.57 -35.44
CA GLY A 842 -40.56 -0.68 -35.61
C GLY A 842 -40.94 -1.42 -36.87
#